data_AF-A0AAJ6ZEZ6-F1
#
_entry.id   AF-A0AAJ6ZEZ6-F1
#
_cell.length_a   1.000
_cell.length_b   1.000
_cell.length_c   1.000
_cell.angle_alpha   90.00
_cell.angle_beta   90.00
_cell.angle_gamma   90.00
#
_symmetry.space_group_name_H-M   'P 1'
#
loop_
_entity.id
_entity.type
_entity.pdbx_description
1 polymer ?
#
loop_
_entity_poly.entity_id
_entity_poly.type
_entity_poly.pdbx_seq_one_letter_code
_entity_poly.pdbx_strand_id
1 'polypeptide(L)'
;MVQLLYIVASLHILLCPFTKVEESFNIQATHDILYHRFNLSQYDHNEFPGVVPRTFIGPVIISALSAPVVFILHLFGINKFWMQYVVRLTLALTVIASWSRFRGTLQKQFGSSFAWWFTLISVSQYHFMFYMSRPLPNIMVLPFVLLALEGWLSGKHKQFIISAGASIVIFRSELAMLFGLFLIIDLFFKKIDFMRFIKIVVPTGIGLVALTVIVDSLFWGRLLWPEAEVFWYNTILNKSSDWGTSPFLWYFYSALPRGLGPSLVLCPVGVYLDRRLVQLVAPAVVYVLLFSFLPHKELRFIIYVFPLLNTASAAVCSYVFIRRTKAPTYELLFWGICLIIVANVILSIALVLVAMSNYPGGLAITRFHKLLKNEPYVHVHISNLAAQTGVTRFTQIHDHWTYSKNESLSPEQLLQYTHLLVEAKSKYSPTIKSFTQTHVVLDSVDTFSHVAVNYKLIPPVRIKTRPAIFILERKNFRNHHRDFTHENVINVEEHEIISQEKTIIEVPNLIVINDSDKSMNENDETENINEYISKDIMNNSNEITEEPTKIYEEVKIDKSEIIEEVQEKPKDIQKDFKSYRQDRKKKAIAKIKSETRKEVVASAKEKLREIMKRHKQVAVELSENKIQDENASIEIDGRGDIPDIEIVPEVETAIVEENVLTEPEQVNDPGQVNDSEQVNDLDPIENIVQSTDANHTNENLDAIVEEVINRLIERKVYDDKTKPEDIKLEDRQMIQKIVEEVLAEKINYKSSSEK
;
A
#
# COMPACT_ATOMS: atom_id res chain seq x y z
N MET A 1 -5.08 36.35 9.78
CA MET A 1 -4.75 34.97 10.22
C MET A 1 -5.34 33.89 9.34
N VAL A 2 -6.66 33.75 9.15
CA VAL A 2 -7.22 32.75 8.20
C VAL A 2 -6.63 32.94 6.79
N GLN A 3 -6.28 34.19 6.42
CA GLN A 3 -5.49 34.53 5.23
C GLN A 3 -4.21 33.70 5.04
N LEU A 4 -3.53 33.26 6.12
CA LEU A 4 -2.35 32.41 6.00
C LEU A 4 -2.69 31.03 5.42
N LEU A 5 -3.87 30.47 5.75
CA LEU A 5 -4.33 29.24 5.12
C LEU A 5 -4.61 29.47 3.64
N TYR A 6 -5.27 30.58 3.25
CA TYR A 6 -5.51 30.89 1.84
C TYR A 6 -4.20 31.05 1.04
N ILE A 7 -3.22 31.79 1.59
CA ILE A 7 -1.91 32.00 0.95
C ILE A 7 -1.15 30.68 0.81
N VAL A 8 -1.04 29.90 1.89
CA VAL A 8 -0.25 28.66 1.89
C VAL A 8 -0.94 27.53 1.12
N ALA A 9 -2.28 27.44 1.14
CA ALA A 9 -3.02 26.50 0.29
C ALA A 9 -2.82 26.82 -1.20
N SER A 10 -2.96 28.10 -1.58
CA SER A 10 -2.74 28.55 -2.96
C SER A 10 -1.30 28.28 -3.41
N LEU A 11 -0.31 28.48 -2.53
CA LEU A 11 1.09 28.15 -2.83
C LEU A 11 1.29 26.65 -3.09
N HIS A 12 0.67 25.75 -2.32
CA HIS A 12 0.74 24.30 -2.58
C HIS A 12 0.05 23.91 -3.90
N ILE A 13 -1.04 24.58 -4.29
CA ILE A 13 -1.68 24.37 -5.61
C ILE A 13 -0.75 24.84 -6.74
N LEU A 14 -0.15 26.03 -6.62
CA LEU A 14 0.74 26.61 -7.62
C LEU A 14 2.04 25.79 -7.81
N LEU A 15 2.63 25.29 -6.72
CA LEU A 15 3.86 24.49 -6.77
C LEU A 15 3.60 23.04 -7.21
N CYS A 16 2.45 22.47 -6.89
CA CYS A 16 2.08 21.08 -7.24
C CYS A 16 0.70 21.03 -7.93
N PRO A 17 0.58 21.51 -9.19
CA PRO A 17 -0.72 21.70 -9.85
C PRO A 17 -1.36 20.41 -10.36
N PHE A 18 -0.55 19.37 -10.58
CA PHE A 18 -0.98 18.04 -11.02
C PHE A 18 -1.49 17.16 -9.86
N THR A 19 -2.16 16.08 -10.24
CA THR A 19 -2.86 15.12 -9.36
C THR A 19 -2.29 13.71 -9.51
N LYS A 20 -2.42 12.86 -8.49
CA LYS A 20 -2.12 11.42 -8.56
C LYS A 20 -3.36 10.58 -8.90
N VAL A 21 -3.18 9.28 -9.14
CA VAL A 21 -4.24 8.33 -9.55
C VAL A 21 -5.43 8.26 -8.59
N GLU A 22 -5.25 8.50 -7.30
CA GLU A 22 -6.32 8.40 -6.30
C GLU A 22 -7.12 9.71 -6.14
N GLU A 23 -6.65 10.77 -6.79
CA GLU A 23 -7.40 12.01 -7.03
C GLU A 23 -8.22 11.94 -8.34
N SER A 24 -7.93 10.96 -9.21
CA SER A 24 -8.44 10.88 -10.60
C SER A 24 -9.96 10.96 -10.69
N PHE A 25 -10.69 10.02 -10.06
CA PHE A 25 -12.15 9.95 -10.15
C PHE A 25 -12.81 11.30 -9.88
N ASN A 26 -12.44 11.97 -8.78
CA ASN A 26 -13.10 13.22 -8.42
C ASN A 26 -12.68 14.38 -9.34
N ILE A 27 -11.42 14.47 -9.79
CA ILE A 27 -11.01 15.56 -10.69
C ILE A 27 -11.63 15.38 -12.09
N GLN A 28 -11.72 14.14 -12.57
CA GLN A 28 -12.33 13.80 -13.86
C GLN A 28 -13.86 13.97 -13.82
N ALA A 29 -14.55 13.46 -12.80
CA ALA A 29 -15.98 13.72 -12.60
C ALA A 29 -16.28 15.22 -12.47
N THR A 30 -15.42 16.00 -11.80
CA THR A 30 -15.60 17.46 -11.69
C THR A 30 -15.43 18.15 -13.05
N HIS A 31 -14.49 17.71 -13.89
CA HIS A 31 -14.36 18.15 -15.28
C HIS A 31 -15.63 17.83 -16.07
N ASP A 32 -16.10 16.59 -16.01
CA ASP A 32 -17.16 16.12 -16.89
C ASP A 32 -18.52 16.77 -16.58
N ILE A 33 -18.81 17.02 -15.30
CA ILE A 33 -19.99 17.81 -14.88
C ILE A 33 -19.92 19.27 -15.39
N LEU A 34 -18.73 19.87 -15.48
CA LEU A 34 -18.56 21.25 -15.98
C LEU A 34 -18.69 21.34 -17.51
N TYR A 35 -18.08 20.40 -18.23
CA TYR A 35 -17.98 20.41 -19.70
C TYR A 35 -19.08 19.59 -20.40
N HIS A 36 -19.19 18.28 -20.11
CA HIS A 36 -20.17 17.38 -20.74
C HIS A 36 -21.58 17.49 -20.14
N ARG A 37 -21.69 17.91 -18.87
CA ARG A 37 -22.94 18.22 -18.16
C ARG A 37 -23.91 17.02 -18.17
N PHE A 38 -24.98 17.07 -18.98
CA PHE A 38 -25.97 16.01 -19.09
C PHE A 38 -25.58 14.90 -20.09
N ASN A 39 -24.52 15.09 -20.89
CA ASN A 39 -24.06 14.06 -21.83
C ASN A 39 -23.24 12.97 -21.12
N LEU A 40 -23.94 12.12 -20.37
CA LEU A 40 -23.34 11.09 -19.51
C LEU A 40 -22.46 10.09 -20.26
N SER A 41 -22.74 9.83 -21.55
CA SER A 41 -21.93 8.92 -22.38
C SER A 41 -20.45 9.29 -22.44
N GLN A 42 -20.15 10.59 -22.45
CA GLN A 42 -18.79 11.12 -22.61
C GLN A 42 -17.97 11.12 -21.31
N TYR A 43 -18.51 10.70 -20.16
CA TYR A 43 -17.81 10.77 -18.87
C TYR A 43 -16.67 9.74 -18.75
N ASP A 44 -15.57 10.14 -18.09
CA ASP A 44 -14.32 9.37 -17.96
C ASP A 44 -14.51 8.01 -17.24
N HIS A 45 -15.53 7.88 -16.38
CA HIS A 45 -15.79 6.65 -15.61
C HIS A 45 -16.46 5.53 -16.42
N ASN A 46 -17.00 5.83 -17.61
CA ASN A 46 -17.48 4.80 -18.54
C ASN A 46 -16.32 4.18 -19.34
N GLU A 47 -15.34 5.01 -19.70
CA GLU A 47 -14.13 4.63 -20.44
C GLU A 47 -13.11 3.95 -19.51
N PHE A 48 -12.97 4.46 -18.28
CA PHE A 48 -12.08 3.96 -17.24
C PHE A 48 -12.84 3.72 -15.91
N PRO A 49 -13.69 2.68 -15.84
CA PRO A 49 -14.35 2.29 -14.59
C PRO A 49 -13.30 1.77 -13.58
N GLY A 50 -13.07 2.55 -12.52
CA GLY A 50 -12.21 2.11 -11.42
C GLY A 50 -12.83 0.92 -10.65
N VAL A 51 -11.97 0.11 -10.02
CA VAL A 51 -12.28 -1.18 -9.33
C VAL A 51 -13.54 -1.16 -8.44
N VAL A 52 -13.88 -0.01 -7.85
CA VAL A 52 -15.08 0.16 -7.02
C VAL A 52 -15.67 1.56 -7.27
N PRO A 53 -17.01 1.70 -7.44
CA PRO A 53 -17.63 3.00 -7.67
C PRO A 53 -17.43 3.98 -6.51
N ARG A 54 -17.53 5.27 -6.84
CA ARG A 54 -17.34 6.40 -5.92
C ARG A 54 -18.51 7.39 -6.12
N THR A 55 -18.81 8.18 -5.09
CA THR A 55 -19.93 9.13 -5.13
C THR A 55 -19.61 10.38 -5.96
N PHE A 56 -20.55 10.75 -6.83
CA PHE A 56 -20.58 12.00 -7.58
C PHE A 56 -21.03 13.19 -6.74
N ILE A 57 -21.63 13.00 -5.55
CA ILE A 57 -22.10 14.12 -4.70
C ILE A 57 -20.96 15.09 -4.37
N GLY A 58 -19.74 14.59 -4.11
CA GLY A 58 -18.55 15.43 -3.93
C GLY A 58 -18.24 16.30 -5.16
N PRO A 59 -17.94 15.68 -6.32
CA PRO A 59 -17.77 16.36 -7.59
C PRO A 59 -18.88 17.35 -7.93
N VAL A 60 -20.16 16.98 -7.82
CA VAL A 60 -21.33 17.85 -8.09
C VAL A 60 -21.28 19.13 -7.24
N ILE A 61 -20.97 19.04 -5.94
CA ILE A 61 -20.87 20.21 -5.07
C ILE A 61 -19.70 21.12 -5.49
N ILE A 62 -18.54 20.56 -5.83
CA ILE A 62 -17.36 21.35 -6.24
C ILE A 62 -17.53 21.95 -7.64
N SER A 63 -18.13 21.22 -8.60
CA SER A 63 -18.53 21.75 -9.91
C SER A 63 -19.52 22.89 -9.75
N ALA A 64 -20.59 22.73 -8.96
CA ALA A 64 -21.59 23.78 -8.76
C ALA A 64 -21.00 25.07 -8.13
N LEU A 65 -20.06 24.93 -7.19
CA LEU A 65 -19.38 26.07 -6.55
C LEU A 65 -18.30 26.71 -7.44
N SER A 66 -17.67 25.97 -8.36
CA SER A 66 -16.63 26.49 -9.27
C SER A 66 -17.19 27.01 -10.60
N ALA A 67 -18.35 26.51 -11.04
CA ALA A 67 -18.96 26.82 -12.33
C ALA A 67 -19.06 28.32 -12.68
N PRO A 68 -19.42 29.24 -11.76
CA PRO A 68 -19.48 30.67 -12.09
C PRO A 68 -18.10 31.24 -12.48
N VAL A 69 -17.03 30.81 -11.82
CA VAL A 69 -15.66 31.25 -12.10
C VAL A 69 -15.14 30.57 -13.38
N VAL A 70 -15.37 29.26 -13.53
CA VAL A 70 -15.00 28.50 -14.74
C VAL A 70 -15.67 29.09 -15.98
N PHE A 71 -16.96 29.45 -15.90
CA PHE A 71 -17.69 30.10 -17.00
C PHE A 71 -17.08 31.45 -17.39
N ILE A 72 -16.72 32.29 -16.40
CA ILE A 72 -16.07 33.59 -16.66
C ILE A 72 -14.71 33.40 -17.34
N LEU A 73 -13.87 32.48 -16.84
CA LEU A 73 -12.56 32.22 -17.45
C LEU A 73 -12.68 31.63 -18.86
N HIS A 74 -13.67 30.75 -19.09
CA HIS A 74 -13.98 30.21 -20.41
C HIS A 74 -14.44 31.29 -21.40
N LEU A 75 -15.20 32.30 -20.94
CA LEU A 75 -15.58 33.44 -21.77
C LEU A 75 -14.37 34.30 -22.20
N PHE A 76 -13.30 34.33 -21.39
CA PHE A 76 -12.01 34.95 -21.73
C PHE A 76 -11.08 34.04 -22.55
N GLY A 77 -11.53 32.87 -23.01
CA GLY A 77 -10.71 31.94 -23.82
C GLY A 77 -9.54 31.30 -23.05
N ILE A 78 -9.61 31.27 -21.72
CA ILE A 78 -8.56 30.72 -20.87
C ILE A 78 -8.61 29.19 -20.91
N ASN A 79 -7.44 28.53 -21.00
CA ASN A 79 -7.36 27.09 -21.23
C ASN A 79 -7.97 26.22 -20.11
N LYS A 80 -8.33 24.97 -20.45
CA LYS A 80 -8.91 24.01 -19.50
C LYS A 80 -8.03 23.77 -18.27
N PHE A 81 -6.71 23.83 -18.42
CA PHE A 81 -5.76 23.57 -17.32
C PHE A 81 -5.90 24.58 -16.17
N TRP A 82 -6.18 25.86 -16.44
CA TRP A 82 -6.49 26.84 -15.39
C TRP A 82 -7.76 26.50 -14.60
N MET A 83 -8.73 25.80 -15.19
CA MET A 83 -9.95 25.38 -14.49
C MET A 83 -9.66 24.33 -13.41
N GLN A 84 -8.63 23.50 -13.58
CA GLN A 84 -8.15 22.59 -12.53
C GLN A 84 -7.66 23.35 -11.28
N TYR A 85 -7.04 24.52 -11.45
CA TYR A 85 -6.67 25.38 -10.32
C TYR A 85 -7.90 25.95 -9.62
N VAL A 86 -8.92 26.38 -10.38
CA VAL A 86 -10.19 26.89 -9.82
C VAL A 86 -10.90 25.81 -9.02
N VAL A 87 -11.04 24.60 -9.57
CA VAL A 87 -11.63 23.44 -8.89
C VAL A 87 -10.91 23.11 -7.58
N ARG A 88 -9.57 23.00 -7.64
CA ARG A 88 -8.75 22.67 -6.45
C ARG A 88 -8.74 23.78 -5.41
N LEU A 89 -8.80 25.04 -5.83
CA LEU A 89 -8.97 26.19 -4.95
C LEU A 89 -10.37 26.19 -4.31
N THR A 90 -11.43 25.93 -5.07
CA THR A 90 -12.81 25.82 -4.55
C THR A 90 -12.90 24.75 -3.46
N LEU A 91 -12.31 23.57 -3.67
CA LEU A 91 -12.21 22.54 -2.62
C LEU A 91 -11.48 23.08 -1.38
N ALA A 92 -10.30 23.67 -1.54
CA ALA A 92 -9.55 24.26 -0.43
C ALA A 92 -10.33 25.35 0.32
N LEU A 93 -11.12 26.18 -0.38
CA LEU A 93 -12.00 27.18 0.24
C LEU A 93 -13.09 26.53 1.11
N THR A 94 -13.71 25.42 0.68
CA THR A 94 -14.71 24.71 1.52
C THR A 94 -14.09 24.12 2.79
N VAL A 95 -12.86 23.58 2.69
CA VAL A 95 -12.09 23.08 3.84
C VAL A 95 -11.73 24.24 4.78
N ILE A 96 -11.23 25.38 4.26
CA ILE A 96 -10.85 26.53 5.09
C ILE A 96 -12.07 27.18 5.75
N ALA A 97 -13.22 27.27 5.07
CA ALA A 97 -14.46 27.77 5.67
C ALA A 97 -14.87 26.91 6.88
N SER A 98 -14.87 25.59 6.71
CA SER A 98 -15.24 24.62 7.75
C SER A 98 -14.24 24.62 8.91
N TRP A 99 -12.93 24.62 8.60
CA TRP A 99 -11.85 24.74 9.58
C TRP A 99 -11.91 26.08 10.34
N SER A 100 -12.27 27.17 9.68
CA SER A 100 -12.40 28.50 10.31
C SER A 100 -13.56 28.56 11.31
N ARG A 101 -14.66 27.82 11.05
CA ARG A 101 -15.74 27.64 12.03
C ARG A 101 -15.27 26.84 13.24
N PHE A 102 -14.58 25.71 13.01
CA PHE A 102 -14.02 24.87 14.08
C PHE A 102 -13.02 25.66 14.95
N ARG A 103 -12.08 26.39 14.33
CA ARG A 103 -11.19 27.37 14.96
C ARG A 103 -11.99 28.42 15.76
N GLY A 104 -13.11 28.90 15.22
CA GLY A 104 -13.99 29.88 15.86
C GLY A 104 -14.60 29.36 17.17
N THR A 105 -15.03 28.10 17.23
CA THR A 105 -15.51 27.47 18.48
C THR A 105 -14.37 27.19 19.45
N LEU A 106 -13.21 26.71 18.97
CA LEU A 106 -12.00 26.58 19.80
C LEU A 106 -11.56 27.92 20.42
N GLN A 107 -11.63 29.02 19.65
CA GLN A 107 -11.32 30.37 20.15
C GLN A 107 -12.27 30.83 21.25
N LYS A 108 -13.54 30.39 21.25
CA LYS A 108 -14.52 30.69 22.31
C LYS A 108 -14.25 29.90 23.59
N GLN A 109 -13.71 28.68 23.49
CA GLN A 109 -13.44 27.81 24.66
C GLN A 109 -12.07 28.03 25.29
N PHE A 110 -11.03 28.21 24.48
CA PHE A 110 -9.62 28.30 24.91
C PHE A 110 -9.00 29.70 24.72
N GLY A 111 -9.79 30.65 24.21
CA GLY A 111 -9.40 32.05 24.04
C GLY A 111 -8.59 32.34 22.77
N SER A 112 -8.33 33.63 22.54
CA SER A 112 -7.65 34.11 21.33
C SER A 112 -6.25 33.52 21.17
N SER A 113 -5.40 33.55 22.20
CA SER A 113 -4.00 33.09 22.13
C SER A 113 -3.86 31.64 21.67
N PHE A 114 -4.73 30.75 22.17
CA PHE A 114 -4.83 29.36 21.71
C PHE A 114 -5.13 29.29 20.20
N ALA A 115 -6.10 30.07 19.73
CA ALA A 115 -6.50 30.09 18.33
C ALA A 115 -5.46 30.74 17.40
N TRP A 116 -4.49 31.51 17.91
CA TRP A 116 -3.29 31.91 17.15
C TRP A 116 -2.34 30.72 16.98
N TRP A 117 -1.97 30.04 18.06
CA TRP A 117 -1.07 28.87 18.02
C TRP A 117 -1.64 27.70 17.21
N PHE A 118 -2.93 27.39 17.36
CA PHE A 118 -3.63 26.39 16.54
C PHE A 118 -3.56 26.69 15.04
N THR A 119 -3.62 27.98 14.67
CA THR A 119 -3.44 28.41 13.26
C THR A 119 -2.00 28.21 12.81
N LEU A 120 -1.03 28.65 13.61
CA LEU A 120 0.39 28.60 13.26
C LEU A 120 0.89 27.15 13.11
N ILE A 121 0.51 26.27 14.03
CA ILE A 121 0.84 24.83 13.96
C ILE A 121 0.23 24.22 12.70
N SER A 122 -1.08 24.39 12.47
CA SER A 122 -1.77 23.79 11.31
C SER A 122 -1.23 24.30 9.96
N VAL A 123 -0.82 25.57 9.87
CA VAL A 123 -0.20 26.15 8.65
C VAL A 123 1.25 25.70 8.46
N SER A 124 1.98 25.42 9.55
CA SER A 124 3.37 24.93 9.48
C SER A 124 3.49 23.46 9.04
N GLN A 125 2.41 22.68 9.12
CA GLN A 125 2.40 21.26 8.80
C GLN A 125 2.10 21.01 7.31
N TYR A 126 3.02 20.29 6.64
CA TYR A 126 2.91 19.95 5.23
C TYR A 126 1.61 19.23 4.88
N HIS A 127 1.37 18.04 5.46
CA HIS A 127 0.36 17.12 4.96
C HIS A 127 -1.06 17.72 4.99
N PHE A 128 -1.41 18.44 6.07
CA PHE A 128 -2.72 19.11 6.14
C PHE A 128 -2.88 20.20 5.07
N MET A 129 -1.85 21.06 4.91
CA MET A 129 -1.88 22.18 3.96
C MET A 129 -1.73 21.76 2.48
N PHE A 130 -1.08 20.63 2.22
CA PHE A 130 -0.94 20.06 0.89
C PHE A 130 -2.23 19.37 0.44
N TYR A 131 -2.77 18.45 1.26
CA TYR A 131 -3.93 17.64 0.87
C TYR A 131 -5.24 18.44 0.83
N MET A 132 -5.40 19.54 1.58
CA MET A 132 -6.65 20.31 1.58
C MET A 132 -7.13 20.83 0.21
N SER A 133 -6.25 20.82 -0.80
CA SER A 133 -6.52 21.23 -2.18
C SER A 133 -6.63 20.06 -3.17
N ARG A 134 -6.47 18.83 -2.70
CA ARG A 134 -6.42 17.62 -3.53
C ARG A 134 -7.78 16.91 -3.48
N PRO A 135 -8.42 16.60 -4.62
CA PRO A 135 -9.73 15.95 -4.65
C PRO A 135 -9.63 14.44 -4.36
N LEU A 136 -8.95 14.08 -3.27
CA LEU A 136 -9.06 12.76 -2.65
C LEU A 136 -10.45 12.63 -1.99
N PRO A 137 -11.11 11.45 -2.00
CA PRO A 137 -12.37 11.23 -1.27
C PRO A 137 -12.29 11.69 0.19
N ASN A 138 -11.13 11.49 0.82
CA ASN A 138 -10.84 11.86 2.21
C ASN A 138 -10.88 13.38 2.46
N ILE A 139 -10.70 14.20 1.42
CA ILE A 139 -10.71 15.66 1.46
C ILE A 139 -12.07 16.20 1.01
N MET A 140 -12.76 15.54 0.08
CA MET A 140 -14.15 15.85 -0.26
C MET A 140 -15.07 15.76 0.98
N VAL A 141 -14.80 14.81 1.89
CA VAL A 141 -15.54 14.65 3.16
C VAL A 141 -15.05 15.55 4.30
N LEU A 142 -13.81 16.06 4.24
CA LEU A 142 -13.18 16.83 5.33
C LEU A 142 -13.97 18.09 5.77
N PRO A 143 -14.65 18.85 4.89
CA PRO A 143 -15.57 19.92 5.29
C PRO A 143 -16.67 19.43 6.24
N PHE A 144 -17.32 18.31 5.91
CA PHE A 144 -18.37 17.72 6.75
C PHE A 144 -17.80 17.19 8.08
N VAL A 145 -16.60 16.62 8.07
CA VAL A 145 -15.91 16.21 9.30
C VAL A 145 -15.66 17.40 10.24
N LEU A 146 -15.14 18.51 9.71
CA LEU A 146 -14.89 19.73 10.48
C LEU A 146 -16.19 20.39 10.98
N LEU A 147 -17.27 20.32 10.20
CA LEU A 147 -18.61 20.79 10.61
C LEU A 147 -19.27 19.89 11.66
N ALA A 148 -19.03 18.57 11.62
CA ALA A 148 -19.47 17.64 12.65
C ALA A 148 -18.75 17.92 13.97
N LEU A 149 -17.42 18.07 13.93
CA LEU A 149 -16.59 18.42 15.10
C LEU A 149 -16.95 19.80 15.67
N GLU A 150 -17.20 20.81 14.83
CA GLU A 150 -17.72 22.12 15.27
C GLU A 150 -19.12 22.01 15.89
N GLY A 151 -19.98 21.15 15.33
CA GLY A 151 -21.31 20.87 15.84
C GLY A 151 -21.27 20.24 17.24
N TRP A 152 -20.46 19.20 17.41
CA TRP A 152 -20.24 18.50 18.69
C TRP A 152 -19.66 19.45 19.75
N LEU A 153 -18.56 20.14 19.41
CA LEU A 153 -17.86 21.05 20.33
C LEU A 153 -18.73 22.27 20.72
N SER A 154 -19.69 22.66 19.87
CA SER A 154 -20.66 23.73 20.15
C SER A 154 -21.97 23.26 20.79
N GLY A 155 -22.13 21.96 21.13
CA GLY A 155 -23.39 21.40 21.67
C GLY A 155 -24.56 21.35 20.68
N LYS A 156 -24.29 21.52 19.38
CA LYS A 156 -25.30 21.54 18.31
C LYS A 156 -25.55 20.12 17.80
N HIS A 157 -26.14 19.26 18.63
CA HIS A 157 -26.26 17.83 18.32
C HIS A 157 -26.95 17.53 16.97
N LYS A 158 -27.91 18.36 16.49
CA LYS A 158 -28.46 18.26 15.12
C LYS A 158 -27.40 18.44 14.03
N GLN A 159 -26.54 19.46 14.14
CA GLN A 159 -25.45 19.72 13.19
C GLN A 159 -24.43 18.57 13.22
N PHE A 160 -24.06 18.09 14.42
CA PHE A 160 -23.18 16.93 14.57
C PHE A 160 -23.73 15.70 13.86
N ILE A 161 -24.97 15.29 14.15
CA ILE A 161 -25.59 14.08 13.58
C ILE A 161 -25.72 14.18 12.06
N ILE A 162 -26.16 15.32 11.52
CA ILE A 162 -26.35 15.48 10.07
C ILE A 162 -24.99 15.50 9.34
N SER A 163 -24.00 16.24 9.85
CA SER A 163 -22.68 16.29 9.20
C SER A 163 -21.91 14.98 9.34
N ALA A 164 -21.97 14.30 10.49
CA ALA A 164 -21.37 12.97 10.67
C ALA A 164 -22.07 11.92 9.81
N GLY A 165 -23.41 11.92 9.77
CA GLY A 165 -24.20 11.05 8.90
C GLY A 165 -23.84 11.23 7.43
N ALA A 166 -23.76 12.47 6.95
CA ALA A 166 -23.35 12.75 5.57
C ALA A 166 -21.92 12.27 5.29
N SER A 167 -20.99 12.43 6.24
CA SER A 167 -19.64 11.90 6.11
C SER A 167 -19.60 10.37 5.98
N ILE A 168 -20.38 9.66 6.77
CA ILE A 168 -20.39 8.18 6.84
C ILE A 168 -21.14 7.56 5.65
N VAL A 169 -22.34 8.06 5.35
CA VAL A 169 -23.29 7.43 4.41
C VAL A 169 -22.96 7.72 2.95
N ILE A 170 -22.53 8.94 2.64
CA ILE A 170 -22.27 9.37 1.26
C ILE A 170 -20.82 9.08 0.86
N PHE A 171 -19.87 9.40 1.75
CA PHE A 171 -18.46 9.52 1.36
C PHE A 171 -17.56 8.38 1.82
N ARG A 172 -17.53 8.09 3.13
CA ARG A 172 -16.47 7.29 3.78
C ARG A 172 -16.94 6.67 5.10
N SER A 173 -17.26 5.38 5.06
CA SER A 173 -17.88 4.60 6.15
C SER A 173 -16.98 4.44 7.37
N GLU A 174 -15.64 4.48 7.25
CA GLU A 174 -14.74 4.32 8.40
C GLU A 174 -14.90 5.43 9.45
N LEU A 175 -15.45 6.58 9.05
CA LEU A 175 -15.74 7.70 9.94
C LEU A 175 -16.78 7.36 11.00
N ALA A 176 -17.51 6.24 10.85
CA ALA A 176 -18.35 5.67 11.89
C ALA A 176 -17.53 5.30 13.15
N MET A 177 -16.26 4.90 13.01
CA MET A 177 -15.37 4.67 14.15
C MET A 177 -15.07 5.98 14.90
N LEU A 178 -14.70 7.05 14.18
CA LEU A 178 -14.36 8.34 14.81
C LEU A 178 -15.59 9.00 15.45
N PHE A 179 -16.71 9.11 14.70
CA PHE A 179 -17.92 9.77 15.21
C PHE A 179 -18.71 8.90 16.19
N GLY A 180 -18.62 7.57 16.08
CA GLY A 180 -19.16 6.64 17.06
C GLY A 180 -18.57 6.88 18.45
N LEU A 181 -17.25 7.09 18.55
CA LEU A 181 -16.59 7.43 19.82
C LEU A 181 -17.09 8.77 20.41
N PHE A 182 -17.22 9.82 19.60
CA PHE A 182 -17.77 11.11 20.04
C PHE A 182 -19.25 11.01 20.47
N LEU A 183 -20.03 10.18 19.77
CA LEU A 183 -21.43 9.91 20.08
C LEU A 183 -21.58 9.11 21.38
N ILE A 184 -20.76 8.06 21.58
CA ILE A 184 -20.73 7.26 22.81
C ILE A 184 -20.43 8.15 24.02
N ILE A 185 -19.49 9.09 23.90
CA ILE A 185 -19.21 10.09 24.94
C ILE A 185 -20.46 10.95 25.23
N ASP A 186 -21.15 11.46 24.22
CA ASP A 186 -22.35 12.30 24.40
C ASP A 186 -23.55 11.54 24.98
N LEU A 187 -23.72 10.25 24.64
CA LEU A 187 -24.74 9.37 25.21
C LEU A 187 -24.41 8.97 26.66
N PHE A 188 -23.15 8.60 26.95
CA PHE A 188 -22.69 8.22 28.28
C PHE A 188 -22.83 9.37 29.30
N PHE A 189 -22.43 10.59 28.90
CA PHE A 189 -22.65 11.79 29.71
C PHE A 189 -24.06 12.38 29.59
N LYS A 190 -25.01 11.67 28.95
CA LYS A 190 -26.43 12.06 28.79
C LYS A 190 -26.65 13.46 28.21
N LYS A 191 -25.72 13.96 27.39
CA LYS A 191 -25.89 15.23 26.65
C LYS A 191 -26.97 15.10 25.58
N ILE A 192 -27.09 13.91 25.00
CA ILE A 192 -28.12 13.56 24.02
C ILE A 192 -29.04 12.50 24.63
N ASP A 193 -30.35 12.77 24.66
CA ASP A 193 -31.37 11.75 24.94
C ASP A 193 -31.47 10.74 23.78
N PHE A 194 -31.58 9.45 24.11
CA PHE A 194 -31.64 8.37 23.13
C PHE A 194 -32.86 8.47 22.21
N MET A 195 -34.04 8.83 22.72
CA MET A 195 -35.24 8.96 21.89
C MET A 195 -35.15 10.16 20.95
N ARG A 196 -34.56 11.28 21.41
CA ARG A 196 -34.22 12.44 20.58
C ARG A 196 -33.13 12.11 19.54
N PHE A 197 -32.16 11.27 19.85
CA PHE A 197 -31.13 10.79 18.94
C PHE A 197 -31.76 10.00 17.78
N ILE A 198 -32.54 8.95 18.07
CA ILE A 198 -33.22 8.13 17.04
C ILE A 198 -34.12 8.98 16.14
N LYS A 199 -34.89 9.91 16.72
CA LYS A 199 -35.75 10.86 15.98
C LYS A 199 -35.01 11.83 15.05
N ILE A 200 -33.69 11.98 15.18
CA ILE A 200 -32.85 12.73 14.24
C ILE A 200 -32.15 11.77 13.27
N VAL A 201 -31.55 10.68 13.78
CA VAL A 201 -30.75 9.75 12.98
C VAL A 201 -31.57 9.03 11.93
N VAL A 202 -32.72 8.46 12.27
CA VAL A 202 -33.47 7.62 11.30
C VAL A 202 -33.95 8.43 10.08
N PRO A 203 -34.60 9.60 10.22
CA PRO A 203 -34.96 10.43 9.07
C PRO A 203 -33.72 10.95 8.30
N THR A 204 -32.63 11.27 9.02
CA THR A 204 -31.38 11.75 8.40
C THR A 204 -30.72 10.65 7.58
N GLY A 205 -30.63 9.43 8.11
CA GLY A 205 -30.06 8.27 7.44
C GLY A 205 -30.84 7.89 6.18
N ILE A 206 -32.17 7.79 6.29
CA ILE A 206 -33.05 7.53 5.13
C ILE A 206 -32.87 8.62 4.05
N GLY A 207 -32.88 9.89 4.44
CA GLY A 207 -32.70 11.00 3.49
C GLY A 207 -31.32 11.02 2.83
N LEU A 208 -30.26 10.67 3.55
CA LEU A 208 -28.89 10.61 3.01
C LEU A 208 -28.67 9.40 2.11
N VAL A 209 -29.19 8.22 2.48
CA VAL A 209 -29.15 7.00 1.64
C VAL A 209 -29.93 7.25 0.35
N ALA A 210 -31.14 7.83 0.43
CA ALA A 210 -31.90 8.22 -0.75
C ALA A 210 -31.13 9.22 -1.63
N LEU A 211 -30.43 10.19 -1.04
CA LEU A 211 -29.63 11.17 -1.79
C LEU A 211 -28.46 10.53 -2.56
N THR A 212 -27.65 9.68 -1.92
CA THR A 212 -26.55 8.97 -2.62
C THR A 212 -27.09 7.99 -3.65
N VAL A 213 -28.10 7.18 -3.31
CA VAL A 213 -28.68 6.22 -4.27
C VAL A 213 -29.26 6.94 -5.49
N ILE A 214 -30.04 8.02 -5.33
CA ILE A 214 -30.61 8.75 -6.46
C ILE A 214 -29.52 9.43 -7.30
N VAL A 215 -28.61 10.19 -6.68
CA VAL A 215 -27.58 10.94 -7.44
C VAL A 215 -26.60 10.00 -8.11
N ASP A 216 -26.06 9.03 -7.37
CA ASP A 216 -24.98 8.19 -7.88
C ASP A 216 -25.49 7.15 -8.90
N SER A 217 -26.72 6.63 -8.74
CA SER A 217 -27.30 5.73 -9.76
C SER A 217 -27.61 6.43 -11.08
N LEU A 218 -27.88 7.74 -11.06
CA LEU A 218 -28.07 8.54 -12.29
C LEU A 218 -26.77 8.72 -13.07
N PHE A 219 -25.63 8.94 -12.39
CA PHE A 219 -24.33 9.06 -13.06
C PHE A 219 -23.73 7.70 -13.46
N TRP A 220 -23.90 6.66 -12.64
CA TRP A 220 -23.36 5.31 -12.91
C TRP A 220 -24.27 4.44 -13.80
N GLY A 221 -25.46 4.91 -14.19
CA GLY A 221 -26.37 4.19 -15.10
C GLY A 221 -27.03 2.92 -14.53
N ARG A 222 -26.70 2.52 -13.29
CA ARG A 222 -27.26 1.36 -12.58
C ARG A 222 -27.64 1.73 -11.15
N LEU A 223 -28.63 1.06 -10.57
CA LEU A 223 -29.00 1.24 -9.17
C LEU A 223 -27.84 0.81 -8.26
N LEU A 224 -27.27 1.75 -7.50
CA LEU A 224 -26.18 1.48 -6.57
C LEU A 224 -26.14 2.44 -5.36
N TRP A 225 -25.35 2.07 -4.35
CA TRP A 225 -24.91 2.94 -3.26
C TRP A 225 -23.38 2.79 -3.16
N PRO A 226 -22.57 3.78 -3.60
CA PRO A 226 -21.14 3.58 -3.78
C PRO A 226 -20.44 3.13 -2.51
N GLU A 227 -20.73 3.77 -1.37
CA GLU A 227 -20.04 3.49 -0.12
C GLU A 227 -20.44 2.13 0.49
N ALA A 228 -21.60 1.58 0.16
CA ALA A 228 -21.96 0.20 0.53
C ALA A 228 -21.16 -0.83 -0.28
N GLU A 229 -20.96 -0.61 -1.59
CA GLU A 229 -20.08 -1.46 -2.41
C GLU A 229 -18.61 -1.33 -1.98
N VAL A 230 -18.15 -0.13 -1.64
CA VAL A 230 -16.81 0.11 -1.05
C VAL A 230 -16.64 -0.62 0.28
N PHE A 231 -17.62 -0.55 1.18
CA PHE A 231 -17.58 -1.25 2.46
C PHE A 231 -17.59 -2.77 2.28
N TRP A 232 -18.44 -3.30 1.38
CA TRP A 232 -18.48 -4.73 1.08
C TRP A 232 -17.15 -5.24 0.52
N TYR A 233 -16.62 -4.57 -0.51
CA TYR A 233 -15.36 -4.95 -1.16
C TYR A 233 -14.17 -4.93 -0.19
N ASN A 234 -13.99 -3.85 0.58
CA ASN A 234 -12.80 -3.67 1.41
C ASN A 234 -12.88 -4.39 2.76
N THR A 235 -14.05 -4.40 3.39
CA THR A 235 -14.23 -4.91 4.77
C THR A 235 -14.74 -6.35 4.81
N ILE A 236 -15.60 -6.76 3.88
CA ILE A 236 -16.26 -8.09 3.91
C ILE A 236 -15.54 -9.09 3.00
N LEU A 237 -15.14 -8.69 1.79
CA LEU A 237 -14.25 -9.51 0.94
C LEU A 237 -12.76 -9.39 1.33
N ASN A 238 -12.43 -8.56 2.33
CA ASN A 238 -11.08 -8.27 2.83
C ASN A 238 -10.06 -7.81 1.76
N LYS A 239 -10.51 -7.36 0.57
CA LYS A 239 -9.66 -6.96 -0.57
C LYS A 239 -8.85 -5.67 -0.36
N SER A 240 -8.72 -5.23 0.88
CA SER A 240 -7.77 -4.20 1.29
C SER A 240 -6.32 -4.69 1.25
N SER A 241 -6.05 -5.98 1.47
CA SER A 241 -4.69 -6.57 1.47
C SER A 241 -3.91 -6.36 0.18
N ASP A 242 -4.61 -6.40 -0.95
CA ASP A 242 -4.06 -6.42 -2.31
C ASP A 242 -3.40 -5.07 -2.65
N TRP A 243 -3.79 -4.01 -1.94
CA TRP A 243 -3.16 -2.69 -1.99
C TRP A 243 -1.87 -2.60 -1.16
N GLY A 244 -1.36 -3.73 -0.64
CA GLY A 244 -0.10 -3.84 0.10
C GLY A 244 -0.29 -3.58 1.60
N THR A 245 0.44 -4.34 2.43
CA THR A 245 0.26 -4.36 3.90
C THR A 245 1.43 -3.74 4.64
N SER A 246 1.17 -3.14 5.81
CA SER A 246 2.24 -2.60 6.69
C SER A 246 1.99 -2.87 8.18
N PRO A 247 3.03 -2.83 9.04
CA PRO A 247 2.92 -3.24 10.45
C PRO A 247 1.86 -2.47 11.26
N PHE A 248 1.31 -3.09 12.30
CA PHE A 248 0.28 -2.49 13.16
C PHE A 248 0.66 -1.07 13.63
N LEU A 249 1.86 -0.89 14.17
CA LEU A 249 2.32 0.41 14.71
C LEU A 249 2.73 1.45 13.65
N TRP A 250 2.62 1.17 12.35
CA TRP A 250 3.07 2.07 11.27
C TRP A 250 2.47 3.48 11.38
N TYR A 251 1.23 3.59 11.84
CA TYR A 251 0.62 4.90 12.09
C TYR A 251 1.34 5.73 13.16
N PHE A 252 1.94 5.10 14.17
CA PHE A 252 2.58 5.75 15.31
C PHE A 252 4.05 6.09 15.05
N TYR A 253 4.83 5.19 14.44
CA TYR A 253 6.25 5.46 14.15
C TYR A 253 6.47 6.16 12.80
N SER A 254 5.54 6.04 11.84
CA SER A 254 5.73 6.52 10.47
C SER A 254 4.72 7.59 10.03
N ALA A 255 3.42 7.37 10.20
CA ALA A 255 2.41 8.30 9.66
C ALA A 255 2.23 9.56 10.51
N LEU A 256 2.08 9.45 11.84
CA LEU A 256 1.88 10.60 12.73
C LEU A 256 3.11 11.52 12.78
N PRO A 257 4.37 11.03 12.86
CA PRO A 257 5.55 11.88 12.82
C PRO A 257 5.70 12.62 11.48
N ARG A 258 5.41 11.96 10.35
CA ARG A 258 5.37 12.62 9.03
C ARG A 258 4.24 13.64 8.94
N GLY A 259 3.04 13.28 9.40
CA GLY A 259 1.82 14.10 9.34
C GLY A 259 1.90 15.41 10.13
N LEU A 260 2.33 15.32 11.39
CA LEU A 260 2.32 16.42 12.36
C LEU A 260 3.70 17.07 12.59
N GLY A 261 4.77 16.44 12.09
CA GLY A 261 6.15 16.91 12.27
C GLY A 261 6.59 16.96 13.74
N PRO A 262 7.68 17.69 14.03
CA PRO A 262 8.16 17.99 15.39
C PRO A 262 7.06 18.42 16.39
N SER A 263 5.98 19.06 15.93
CA SER A 263 4.88 19.48 16.80
C SER A 263 4.04 18.33 17.42
N LEU A 264 4.26 17.08 17.02
CA LEU A 264 3.71 15.87 17.66
C LEU A 264 4.16 15.71 19.12
N VAL A 265 5.41 16.10 19.44
CA VAL A 265 5.98 15.97 20.80
C VAL A 265 5.20 16.78 21.85
N LEU A 266 4.48 17.81 21.41
CA LEU A 266 3.64 18.65 22.26
C LEU A 266 2.26 18.03 22.56
N CYS A 267 1.81 17.01 21.80
CA CYS A 267 0.47 16.44 21.98
C CYS A 267 0.26 15.80 23.38
N PRO A 268 1.15 14.93 23.90
CA PRO A 268 0.96 14.33 25.23
C PRO A 268 1.00 15.39 26.35
N VAL A 269 1.89 16.37 26.22
CA VAL A 269 2.03 17.48 27.18
C VAL A 269 0.77 18.34 27.20
N GLY A 270 0.15 18.59 26.04
CA GLY A 270 -1.11 19.35 25.94
C GLY A 270 -2.28 18.67 26.63
N VAL A 271 -2.41 17.35 26.45
CA VAL A 271 -3.45 16.54 27.11
C VAL A 271 -3.23 16.45 28.63
N TYR A 272 -1.96 16.42 29.08
CA TYR A 272 -1.62 16.49 30.51
C TYR A 272 -1.94 17.85 31.14
N LEU A 273 -1.64 18.96 30.43
CA LEU A 273 -1.85 20.33 30.92
C LEU A 273 -3.32 20.76 30.95
N ASP A 274 -4.15 20.33 29.99
CA ASP A 274 -5.59 20.58 30.00
C ASP A 274 -6.41 19.30 29.77
N ARG A 275 -6.92 18.75 30.87
CA ARG A 275 -7.79 17.56 30.89
C ARG A 275 -9.06 17.71 30.05
N ARG A 276 -9.50 18.92 29.69
CA ARG A 276 -10.64 19.13 28.78
C ARG A 276 -10.36 18.55 27.39
N LEU A 277 -9.10 18.58 26.96
CA LEU A 277 -8.68 18.09 25.64
C LEU A 277 -8.66 16.56 25.56
N VAL A 278 -8.70 15.84 26.68
CA VAL A 278 -8.85 14.36 26.70
C VAL A 278 -10.10 13.93 25.93
N GLN A 279 -11.23 14.64 26.09
CA GLN A 279 -12.48 14.31 25.39
C GLN A 279 -12.41 14.54 23.87
N LEU A 280 -11.42 15.29 23.38
CA LEU A 280 -11.24 15.62 21.96
C LEU A 280 -10.11 14.78 21.32
N VAL A 281 -9.08 14.45 22.10
CA VAL A 281 -7.88 13.73 21.65
C VAL A 281 -7.98 12.22 21.85
N ALA A 282 -8.64 11.74 22.91
CA ALA A 282 -8.78 10.29 23.12
C ALA A 282 -9.55 9.58 21.97
N PRO A 283 -10.67 10.13 21.44
CA PRO A 283 -11.32 9.58 20.25
C PRO A 283 -10.40 9.54 19.02
N ALA A 284 -9.54 10.55 18.85
CA ALA A 284 -8.55 10.60 17.77
C ALA A 284 -7.50 9.50 17.90
N VAL A 285 -6.93 9.29 19.09
CA VAL A 285 -5.93 8.22 19.33
C VAL A 285 -6.58 6.83 19.18
N VAL A 286 -7.78 6.64 19.72
CA VAL A 286 -8.51 5.36 19.59
C VAL A 286 -8.90 5.08 18.14
N TYR A 287 -9.30 6.09 17.36
CA TYR A 287 -9.52 5.92 15.91
C TYR A 287 -8.26 5.46 15.18
N VAL A 288 -7.09 6.03 15.48
CA VAL A 288 -5.81 5.56 14.88
C VAL A 288 -5.47 4.13 15.33
N LEU A 289 -5.72 3.76 16.59
CA LEU A 289 -5.55 2.38 17.07
C LEU A 289 -6.49 1.39 16.36
N LEU A 290 -7.76 1.75 16.16
CA LEU A 290 -8.73 0.92 15.43
C LEU A 290 -8.34 0.78 13.96
N PHE A 291 -7.93 1.87 13.30
CA PHE A 291 -7.45 1.83 11.91
C PHE A 291 -6.11 1.07 11.75
N SER A 292 -5.33 0.92 12.83
CA SER A 292 -4.07 0.16 12.81
C SER A 292 -4.26 -1.35 12.62
N PHE A 293 -5.47 -1.89 12.86
CA PHE A 293 -5.79 -3.30 12.61
C PHE A 293 -5.96 -3.63 11.11
N LEU A 294 -6.25 -2.65 10.24
CA LEU A 294 -6.40 -2.89 8.81
C LEU A 294 -5.04 -3.24 8.18
N PRO A 295 -4.94 -4.25 7.29
CA PRO A 295 -3.66 -4.68 6.72
C PRO A 295 -2.97 -3.55 5.94
N HIS A 296 -3.72 -2.93 5.03
CA HIS A 296 -3.30 -1.78 4.24
C HIS A 296 -3.49 -0.46 5.02
N LYS A 297 -2.49 0.43 4.94
CA LYS A 297 -2.44 1.67 5.72
C LYS A 297 -1.86 2.80 4.89
N GLU A 298 -2.51 3.96 4.97
CA GLU A 298 -2.07 5.20 4.33
C GLU A 298 -2.23 6.37 5.29
N LEU A 299 -1.36 7.37 5.18
CA LEU A 299 -1.40 8.59 5.98
C LEU A 299 -2.72 9.37 5.76
N ARG A 300 -3.29 9.33 4.55
CA ARG A 300 -4.55 10.05 4.23
C ARG A 300 -5.77 9.53 4.99
N PHE A 301 -5.82 8.27 5.42
CA PHE A 301 -6.97 7.75 6.18
C PHE A 301 -7.09 8.35 7.59
N ILE A 302 -5.98 8.86 8.15
CA ILE A 302 -5.96 9.47 9.48
C ILE A 302 -5.95 11.00 9.48
N ILE A 303 -6.06 11.66 8.32
CA ILE A 303 -5.95 13.12 8.23
C ILE A 303 -6.99 13.88 9.10
N TYR A 304 -8.13 13.25 9.38
CA TYR A 304 -9.18 13.73 10.28
C TYR A 304 -8.71 14.01 11.70
N VAL A 305 -7.67 13.29 12.17
CA VAL A 305 -7.14 13.49 13.54
C VAL A 305 -6.13 14.63 13.63
N PHE A 306 -5.60 15.16 12.53
CA PHE A 306 -4.61 16.25 12.61
C PHE A 306 -5.19 17.54 13.23
N PRO A 307 -6.40 18.02 12.85
CA PRO A 307 -7.05 19.13 13.56
C PRO A 307 -7.33 18.84 15.03
N LEU A 308 -7.55 17.58 15.42
CA LEU A 308 -7.80 17.19 16.81
C LEU A 308 -6.50 17.22 17.62
N LEU A 309 -5.43 16.58 17.13
CA LEU A 309 -4.13 16.51 17.78
C LEU A 309 -3.44 17.89 17.86
N ASN A 310 -3.65 18.75 16.86
CA ASN A 310 -3.18 20.14 16.88
C ASN A 310 -3.79 20.98 18.02
N THR A 311 -4.94 20.61 18.57
CA THR A 311 -5.50 21.31 19.75
C THR A 311 -4.64 21.12 20.99
N ALA A 312 -4.06 19.92 21.19
CA ALA A 312 -3.17 19.66 22.32
C ALA A 312 -1.86 20.44 22.20
N SER A 313 -1.22 20.41 21.02
CA SER A 313 0.01 21.18 20.79
C SER A 313 -0.23 22.70 20.93
N ALA A 314 -1.38 23.21 20.46
CA ALA A 314 -1.77 24.62 20.64
C ALA A 314 -1.99 25.01 22.12
N ALA A 315 -2.45 24.07 22.95
CA ALA A 315 -2.61 24.29 24.39
C ALA A 315 -1.26 24.52 25.08
N VAL A 316 -0.25 23.70 24.79
CA VAL A 316 1.12 23.87 25.33
C VAL A 316 1.67 25.24 24.92
N CYS A 317 1.58 25.57 23.62
CA CYS A 317 2.11 26.83 23.11
C CYS A 317 1.44 28.06 23.73
N SER A 318 0.11 28.03 23.90
CA SER A 318 -0.62 29.10 24.60
C SER A 318 -0.26 29.16 26.10
N TYR A 319 -0.16 28.01 26.77
CA TYR A 319 0.17 27.91 28.20
C TYR A 319 1.53 28.53 28.53
N VAL A 320 2.54 28.25 27.70
CA VAL A 320 3.90 28.78 27.82
C VAL A 320 3.96 30.24 27.39
N PHE A 321 3.36 30.61 26.24
CA PHE A 321 3.37 32.00 25.75
C PHE A 321 2.81 33.01 26.76
N ILE A 322 1.75 32.63 27.49
CA ILE A 322 1.14 33.46 28.56
C ILE A 322 2.03 33.56 29.81
N ARG A 323 2.96 32.62 30.02
CA ARG A 323 3.86 32.56 31.19
C ARG A 323 5.31 32.95 30.91
N ARG A 324 5.69 33.20 29.65
CA ARG A 324 7.08 33.42 29.21
C ARG A 324 7.88 34.45 30.04
N THR A 325 7.24 35.49 30.55
CA THR A 325 7.88 36.54 31.37
C THR A 325 7.90 36.24 32.89
N LYS A 326 7.37 35.10 33.34
CA LYS A 326 7.25 34.78 34.79
C LYS A 326 8.45 34.02 35.36
N ALA A 327 9.21 33.31 34.53
CA ALA A 327 10.43 32.62 34.90
C ALA A 327 11.25 32.30 33.65
N PRO A 328 12.60 32.26 33.71
CA PRO A 328 13.46 31.97 32.56
C PRO A 328 13.23 30.57 31.97
N THR A 329 12.68 29.63 32.76
CA THR A 329 12.25 28.31 32.27
C THR A 329 11.10 28.40 31.25
N TYR A 330 10.14 29.33 31.44
CA TYR A 330 9.07 29.55 30.46
C TYR A 330 9.56 30.33 29.23
N GLU A 331 10.60 31.13 29.36
CA GLU A 331 11.27 31.78 28.23
C GLU A 331 12.04 30.76 27.38
N LEU A 332 12.83 29.88 28.01
CA LEU A 332 13.51 28.77 27.34
C LEU A 332 12.53 27.84 26.62
N LEU A 333 11.42 27.47 27.27
CA LEU A 333 10.34 26.68 26.65
C LEU A 333 9.68 27.42 25.48
N PHE A 334 9.51 28.75 25.57
CA PHE A 334 8.98 29.55 24.46
C PHE A 334 9.93 29.53 23.25
N TRP A 335 11.24 29.67 23.45
CA TRP A 335 12.23 29.51 22.38
C TRP A 335 12.26 28.10 21.80
N GLY A 336 12.09 27.06 22.62
CA GLY A 336 11.91 25.68 22.16
C GLY A 336 10.66 25.48 21.29
N ILE A 337 9.55 26.12 21.64
CA ILE A 337 8.32 26.12 20.82
C ILE A 337 8.55 26.86 19.48
N CYS A 338 9.25 27.99 19.49
CA CYS A 338 9.62 28.69 18.26
C CYS A 338 10.50 27.81 17.35
N LEU A 339 11.47 27.08 17.91
CA LEU A 339 12.29 26.11 17.19
C LEU A 339 11.45 24.97 16.59
N ILE A 340 10.45 24.45 17.31
CA ILE A 340 9.51 23.43 16.79
C ILE A 340 8.72 23.95 15.59
N ILE A 341 8.24 25.20 15.61
CA ILE A 341 7.54 25.80 14.46
C ILE A 341 8.49 26.01 13.27
N VAL A 342 9.72 26.47 13.50
CA VAL A 342 10.74 26.61 12.45
C VAL A 342 11.08 25.23 11.85
N ALA A 343 11.22 24.19 12.67
CA ALA A 343 11.48 22.83 12.22
C ALA A 343 10.30 22.24 11.41
N ASN A 344 9.05 22.50 11.82
CA ASN A 344 7.87 22.17 11.00
C ASN A 344 7.94 22.86 9.63
N VAL A 345 8.28 24.16 9.56
CA VAL A 345 8.39 24.91 8.30
C VAL A 345 9.52 24.38 7.41
N ILE A 346 10.69 24.07 7.97
CA ILE A 346 11.83 23.48 7.22
C ILE A 346 11.44 22.10 6.65
N LEU A 347 10.84 21.25 7.47
CA LEU A 347 10.30 19.95 7.03
C LEU A 347 9.25 20.11 5.93
N SER A 348 8.38 21.11 6.05
CA SER A 348 7.35 21.39 5.06
C SER A 348 7.92 21.84 3.73
N ILE A 349 8.90 22.74 3.72
CA ILE A 349 9.63 23.15 2.50
C ILE A 349 10.32 21.94 1.86
N ALA A 350 10.98 21.08 2.64
CA ALA A 350 11.64 19.88 2.12
C ALA A 350 10.65 18.90 1.47
N LEU A 351 9.49 18.65 2.10
CA LEU A 351 8.44 17.79 1.56
C LEU A 351 7.76 18.38 0.31
N VAL A 352 7.57 19.70 0.25
CA VAL A 352 7.10 20.39 -0.97
C VAL A 352 8.09 20.18 -2.12
N LEU A 353 9.39 20.39 -1.91
CA LEU A 353 10.41 20.24 -2.96
C LEU A 353 10.48 18.80 -3.52
N VAL A 354 10.31 17.79 -2.67
CA VAL A 354 10.18 16.38 -3.09
C VAL A 354 8.88 16.17 -3.87
N ALA A 355 7.75 16.67 -3.37
CA ALA A 355 6.45 16.50 -4.01
C ALA A 355 6.36 17.16 -5.40
N MET A 356 7.02 18.31 -5.61
CA MET A 356 7.12 18.95 -6.93
C MET A 356 7.73 18.02 -8.00
N SER A 357 8.59 17.08 -7.58
CA SER A 357 9.27 16.12 -8.46
C SER A 357 8.49 14.81 -8.69
N ASN A 358 7.28 14.67 -8.13
CA ASN A 358 6.48 13.43 -8.13
C ASN A 358 5.31 13.44 -9.15
N TYR A 359 5.39 14.28 -10.19
CA TYR A 359 4.36 14.40 -11.24
C TYR A 359 4.95 14.37 -12.66
N PRO A 360 5.71 13.32 -13.04
CA PRO A 360 6.34 13.24 -14.35
C PRO A 360 5.32 13.24 -15.50
N GLY A 361 4.14 12.61 -15.34
CA GLY A 361 3.09 12.60 -16.38
C GLY A 361 2.53 13.99 -16.67
N GLY A 362 2.20 14.75 -15.62
CA GLY A 362 1.75 16.14 -15.75
C GLY A 362 2.81 17.06 -16.39
N LEU A 363 4.09 16.85 -16.05
CA LEU A 363 5.20 17.57 -16.69
C LEU A 363 5.41 17.12 -18.15
N ALA A 364 5.26 15.83 -18.46
CA ALA A 364 5.38 15.30 -19.82
C ALA A 364 4.32 15.87 -20.76
N ILE A 365 3.04 15.85 -20.37
CA ILE A 365 1.97 16.44 -21.20
C ILE A 365 2.16 17.96 -21.36
N THR A 366 2.64 18.66 -20.33
CA THR A 366 2.95 20.10 -20.40
C THR A 366 4.10 20.40 -21.37
N ARG A 367 5.15 19.56 -21.40
CA ARG A 367 6.23 19.70 -22.40
C ARG A 367 5.76 19.32 -23.79
N PHE A 368 4.93 18.28 -23.92
CA PHE A 368 4.32 17.82 -25.17
C PHE A 368 3.54 18.94 -25.88
N HIS A 369 2.60 19.60 -25.19
CA HIS A 369 1.86 20.76 -25.72
C HIS A 369 2.76 21.93 -26.10
N LYS A 370 3.91 22.09 -25.43
CA LYS A 370 4.88 23.15 -25.77
C LYS A 370 5.71 22.82 -27.02
N LEU A 371 6.08 21.55 -27.22
CA LEU A 371 6.88 21.07 -28.36
C LEU A 371 6.06 21.06 -29.67
N LEU A 372 4.77 20.73 -29.59
CA LEU A 372 3.89 20.52 -30.73
C LEU A 372 2.85 21.63 -30.91
N LYS A 373 3.06 22.81 -30.30
CA LYS A 373 2.09 23.92 -30.25
C LYS A 373 1.48 24.31 -31.61
N ASN A 374 2.22 24.12 -32.71
CA ASN A 374 1.81 24.55 -34.05
C ASN A 374 1.22 23.41 -34.90
N GLU A 375 1.15 22.18 -34.39
CA GLU A 375 0.68 21.01 -35.15
C GLU A 375 -0.85 20.89 -35.09
N PRO A 376 -1.56 20.83 -36.24
CA PRO A 376 -3.03 20.90 -36.26
C PRO A 376 -3.70 19.61 -35.75
N TYR A 377 -3.15 18.45 -36.10
CA TYR A 377 -3.71 17.13 -35.77
C TYR A 377 -2.64 16.25 -35.12
N VAL A 378 -2.95 15.74 -33.92
CA VAL A 378 -2.04 14.89 -33.14
C VAL A 378 -2.85 13.76 -32.51
N HIS A 379 -2.37 12.53 -32.67
CA HIS A 379 -2.96 11.33 -32.10
C HIS A 379 -1.96 10.74 -31.10
N VAL A 380 -2.19 10.99 -29.80
CA VAL A 380 -1.24 10.67 -28.71
C VAL A 380 -1.76 9.55 -27.83
N HIS A 381 -0.91 8.54 -27.57
CA HIS A 381 -1.13 7.56 -26.52
C HIS A 381 -0.44 7.99 -25.22
N ILE A 382 -1.16 7.85 -24.11
CA ILE A 382 -0.74 8.18 -22.75
C ILE A 382 -0.60 6.87 -21.97
N SER A 383 0.62 6.46 -21.62
CA SER A 383 0.84 5.25 -20.83
C SER A 383 0.30 5.39 -19.39
N ASN A 384 0.04 4.26 -18.75
CA ASN A 384 -0.47 4.15 -17.37
C ASN A 384 0.25 5.11 -16.38
N LEU A 385 1.59 5.03 -16.27
CA LEU A 385 2.36 5.94 -15.39
C LEU A 385 2.12 7.43 -15.69
N ALA A 386 1.93 7.82 -16.96
CA ALA A 386 1.63 9.20 -17.31
C ALA A 386 0.22 9.62 -16.83
N ALA A 387 -0.78 8.77 -17.04
CA ALA A 387 -2.13 8.96 -16.50
C ALA A 387 -2.13 9.07 -14.96
N GLN A 388 -1.48 8.13 -14.27
CA GLN A 388 -1.38 8.12 -12.80
C GLN A 388 -0.66 9.32 -12.20
N THR A 389 0.21 10.00 -12.96
CA THR A 389 1.12 11.03 -12.42
C THR A 389 0.93 12.42 -13.02
N GLY A 390 -0.28 12.71 -13.53
CA GLY A 390 -0.75 14.09 -13.67
C GLY A 390 -1.54 14.42 -14.94
N VAL A 391 -1.78 13.47 -15.84
CA VAL A 391 -2.55 13.71 -17.06
C VAL A 391 -4.06 13.57 -16.77
N THR A 392 -4.77 14.69 -16.77
CA THR A 392 -6.24 14.77 -16.57
C THR A 392 -6.92 15.31 -17.83
N ARG A 393 -8.25 15.24 -17.93
CA ARG A 393 -9.01 15.89 -19.01
C ARG A 393 -8.81 17.41 -19.03
N PHE A 394 -8.60 18.05 -17.88
CA PHE A 394 -8.17 19.46 -17.82
C PHE A 394 -6.80 19.73 -18.49
N THR A 395 -5.93 18.72 -18.63
CA THR A 395 -4.66 18.87 -19.39
C THR A 395 -4.83 18.69 -20.91
N GLN A 396 -6.00 18.28 -21.41
CA GLN A 396 -6.28 18.14 -22.84
C GLN A 396 -6.63 19.52 -23.46
N ILE A 397 -5.59 20.32 -23.73
CA ILE A 397 -5.70 21.74 -24.09
C ILE A 397 -6.27 21.98 -25.50
N HIS A 398 -5.96 21.11 -26.47
CA HIS A 398 -6.42 21.26 -27.86
C HIS A 398 -7.54 20.26 -28.18
N ASP A 399 -8.68 20.74 -28.66
CA ASP A 399 -9.86 19.91 -28.97
C ASP A 399 -9.75 19.14 -30.30
N HIS A 400 -8.82 19.51 -31.20
CA HIS A 400 -8.54 18.82 -32.46
C HIS A 400 -7.48 17.69 -32.33
N TRP A 401 -7.09 17.35 -31.10
CA TRP A 401 -6.10 16.31 -30.80
C TRP A 401 -6.77 15.15 -30.06
N THR A 402 -6.44 13.92 -30.44
CA THR A 402 -6.96 12.71 -29.80
C THR A 402 -5.99 12.24 -28.73
N TYR A 403 -6.48 12.06 -27.50
CA TYR A 403 -5.69 11.67 -26.33
C TYR A 403 -6.18 10.31 -25.81
N SER A 404 -5.61 9.21 -26.30
CA SER A 404 -5.98 7.88 -25.83
C SER A 404 -5.19 7.48 -24.59
N LYS A 405 -5.87 6.93 -23.58
CA LYS A 405 -5.23 6.28 -22.42
C LYS A 405 -5.47 4.76 -22.42
N ASN A 406 -5.88 4.15 -23.54
CA ASN A 406 -6.24 2.72 -23.55
C ASN A 406 -5.00 1.85 -23.29
N GLU A 407 -4.94 1.26 -22.10
CA GLU A 407 -3.82 0.44 -21.63
C GLU A 407 -3.84 -0.99 -22.19
N SER A 408 -4.95 -1.43 -22.79
CA SER A 408 -5.12 -2.77 -23.36
C SER A 408 -4.44 -2.95 -24.73
N LEU A 409 -3.72 -1.92 -25.21
CA LEU A 409 -3.14 -1.90 -26.55
C LEU A 409 -1.78 -2.59 -26.60
N SER A 410 -1.62 -3.50 -27.55
CA SER A 410 -0.34 -4.16 -27.82
C SER A 410 0.72 -3.15 -28.33
N PRO A 411 2.02 -3.43 -28.15
CA PRO A 411 3.10 -2.59 -28.68
C PRO A 411 3.01 -2.36 -30.20
N GLU A 412 2.36 -3.24 -30.95
CA GLU A 412 2.14 -3.12 -32.39
C GLU A 412 1.02 -2.12 -32.72
N GLN A 413 -0.09 -2.14 -31.97
CA GLN A 413 -1.16 -1.16 -32.11
C GLN A 413 -0.68 0.26 -31.75
N LEU A 414 0.23 0.37 -30.78
CA LEU A 414 0.88 1.64 -30.44
C LEU A 414 1.70 2.24 -31.60
N LEU A 415 2.13 1.46 -32.61
CA LEU A 415 2.84 2.00 -33.78
C LEU A 415 1.97 2.91 -34.68
N GLN A 416 0.65 2.83 -34.54
CA GLN A 416 -0.31 3.60 -35.35
C GLN A 416 -0.39 5.08 -34.94
N TYR A 417 -0.14 5.39 -33.67
CA TYR A 417 -0.20 6.74 -33.12
C TYR A 417 0.83 7.67 -33.78
N THR A 418 0.60 9.00 -33.74
CA THR A 418 1.61 9.96 -34.20
C THR A 418 2.63 10.28 -33.12
N HIS A 419 2.22 10.12 -31.84
CA HIS A 419 3.07 10.36 -30.68
C HIS A 419 2.76 9.40 -29.53
N LEU A 420 3.77 9.10 -28.71
CA LEU A 420 3.64 8.25 -27.53
C LEU A 420 4.28 8.93 -26.31
N LEU A 421 3.59 8.89 -25.16
CA LEU A 421 4.18 9.12 -23.84
C LEU A 421 4.39 7.76 -23.18
N VAL A 422 5.63 7.26 -23.17
CA VAL A 422 5.97 5.87 -22.77
C VAL A 422 6.80 5.87 -21.50
N GLU A 423 6.50 4.96 -20.56
CA GLU A 423 7.38 4.70 -19.42
C GLU A 423 8.67 3.99 -19.85
N ALA A 424 9.82 4.53 -19.43
CA ALA A 424 11.09 3.84 -19.51
C ALA A 424 12.10 4.36 -18.47
N LYS A 425 12.90 3.44 -17.93
CA LYS A 425 13.96 3.73 -16.94
C LYS A 425 15.25 4.30 -17.57
N SER A 426 15.39 4.20 -18.90
CA SER A 426 16.49 4.81 -19.68
C SER A 426 16.18 4.84 -21.18
N LYS A 427 16.93 5.63 -21.96
CA LYS A 427 16.85 5.68 -23.43
C LYS A 427 17.14 4.34 -24.12
N TYR A 428 17.78 3.38 -23.42
CA TYR A 428 18.13 2.06 -23.93
C TYR A 428 17.22 0.94 -23.41
N SER A 429 16.12 1.29 -22.72
CA SER A 429 15.09 0.35 -22.25
C SER A 429 14.51 -0.49 -23.40
N PRO A 430 14.20 -1.79 -23.22
CA PRO A 430 13.56 -2.60 -24.25
C PRO A 430 12.27 -1.96 -24.79
N THR A 431 11.48 -1.32 -23.92
CA THR A 431 10.26 -0.57 -24.27
C THR A 431 10.48 0.57 -25.25
N ILE A 432 11.69 1.15 -25.34
CA ILE A 432 12.03 2.17 -26.34
C ILE A 432 12.66 1.53 -27.58
N LYS A 433 13.39 0.41 -27.44
CA LYS A 433 14.02 -0.30 -28.56
C LYS A 433 12.99 -0.76 -29.59
N SER A 434 11.84 -1.28 -29.17
CA SER A 434 10.71 -1.62 -30.06
C SER A 434 10.27 -0.41 -30.92
N PHE A 435 10.03 0.74 -30.28
CA PHE A 435 9.61 1.96 -30.98
C PHE A 435 10.74 2.67 -31.74
N THR A 436 12.02 2.32 -31.55
CA THR A 436 13.16 2.99 -32.20
C THR A 436 13.16 2.84 -33.73
N GLN A 437 12.45 1.84 -34.27
CA GLN A 437 12.26 1.71 -35.71
C GLN A 437 11.23 2.71 -36.28
N THR A 438 10.10 2.95 -35.60
CA THR A 438 8.98 3.77 -36.10
C THR A 438 8.96 5.20 -35.57
N HIS A 439 9.52 5.45 -34.39
CA HIS A 439 9.49 6.72 -33.68
C HIS A 439 10.89 7.27 -33.37
N VAL A 440 10.95 8.54 -32.99
CA VAL A 440 12.13 9.28 -32.51
C VAL A 440 11.82 9.81 -31.12
N VAL A 441 12.77 9.69 -30.17
CA VAL A 441 12.67 10.33 -28.86
C VAL A 441 12.90 11.84 -29.02
N LEU A 442 11.88 12.64 -28.68
CA LEU A 442 11.98 14.10 -28.63
C LEU A 442 12.59 14.60 -27.32
N ASP A 443 12.11 14.07 -26.19
CA ASP A 443 12.45 14.56 -24.86
C ASP A 443 12.21 13.47 -23.79
N SER A 444 12.79 13.66 -22.60
CA SER A 444 12.59 12.79 -21.44
C SER A 444 12.27 13.60 -20.19
N VAL A 445 11.30 13.14 -19.42
CA VAL A 445 10.91 13.71 -18.14
C VAL A 445 11.39 12.83 -17.00
N ASP A 446 12.13 13.45 -16.09
CA ASP A 446 12.58 12.79 -14.88
C ASP A 446 11.53 12.81 -13.77
N THR A 447 11.58 11.79 -12.93
CA THR A 447 10.90 11.71 -11.63
C THR A 447 11.90 11.71 -10.47
N PHE A 448 11.41 11.92 -9.25
CA PHE A 448 12.18 11.74 -8.02
C PHE A 448 12.74 10.29 -7.93
N SER A 449 14.01 10.13 -7.58
CA SER A 449 14.59 8.80 -7.31
C SER A 449 15.02 8.63 -5.86
N HIS A 450 15.87 9.52 -5.34
CA HIS A 450 16.33 9.45 -3.96
C HIS A 450 16.94 10.79 -3.51
N VAL A 451 17.02 10.98 -2.20
CA VAL A 451 17.77 12.09 -1.59
C VAL A 451 19.22 11.65 -1.43
N ALA A 452 20.15 12.39 -2.04
CA ALA A 452 21.59 12.20 -1.84
C ALA A 452 22.14 13.29 -0.93
N VAL A 453 22.78 12.89 0.18
CA VAL A 453 23.50 13.81 1.06
C VAL A 453 24.92 13.99 0.54
N ASN A 454 25.35 15.24 0.38
CA ASN A 454 26.72 15.60 0.02
C ASN A 454 27.15 16.81 0.85
N TYR A 455 27.86 16.55 1.93
CA TYR A 455 28.35 17.55 2.90
C TYR A 455 29.30 18.60 2.31
N LYS A 456 29.78 18.45 1.07
CA LYS A 456 30.62 19.43 0.35
C LYS A 456 29.80 20.50 -0.41
N LEU A 457 28.47 20.38 -0.44
CA LEU A 457 27.56 21.33 -1.09
C LEU A 457 26.68 22.03 -0.05
N ILE A 458 26.19 23.23 -0.38
CA ILE A 458 25.20 23.97 0.41
C ILE A 458 24.00 24.28 -0.50
N PRO A 459 22.79 23.76 -0.23
CA PRO A 459 22.46 22.83 0.87
C PRO A 459 23.14 21.46 0.69
N PRO A 460 23.46 20.74 1.78
CA PRO A 460 24.13 19.44 1.73
C PRO A 460 23.20 18.28 1.31
N VAL A 461 22.01 18.59 0.81
CA VAL A 461 20.94 17.65 0.48
C VAL A 461 20.51 17.93 -0.96
N ARG A 462 20.79 16.99 -1.87
CA ARG A 462 20.42 17.09 -3.29
C ARG A 462 19.44 15.98 -3.64
N ILE A 463 18.25 16.38 -4.09
CA ILE A 463 17.31 15.46 -4.76
C ILE A 463 17.98 14.99 -6.06
N LYS A 464 18.10 13.67 -6.23
CA LYS A 464 18.46 13.05 -7.51
C LYS A 464 17.20 12.59 -8.21
N THR A 465 17.10 12.95 -9.48
CA THR A 465 16.03 12.54 -10.38
C THR A 465 16.54 11.44 -11.33
N ARG A 466 15.62 10.70 -11.97
CA ARG A 466 15.90 9.72 -13.03
C ARG A 466 14.83 9.82 -14.12
N PRO A 467 15.17 9.64 -15.41
CA PRO A 467 14.17 9.62 -16.48
C PRO A 467 13.15 8.50 -16.24
N ALA A 468 11.87 8.83 -16.43
CA ALA A 468 10.76 7.90 -16.21
C ALA A 468 9.77 7.88 -17.37
N ILE A 469 9.49 9.02 -18.00
CA ILE A 469 8.58 9.12 -19.15
C ILE A 469 9.32 9.74 -20.34
N PHE A 470 9.22 9.10 -21.50
CA PHE A 470 9.83 9.56 -22.74
C PHE A 470 8.74 10.02 -23.72
N ILE A 471 8.99 11.15 -24.37
CA ILE A 471 8.13 11.71 -25.40
C ILE A 471 8.66 11.25 -26.76
N LEU A 472 7.83 10.55 -27.53
CA LEU A 472 8.17 10.00 -28.83
C LEU A 472 7.29 10.61 -29.93
N GLU A 473 7.90 10.92 -31.09
CA GLU A 473 7.25 11.38 -32.32
C GLU A 473 7.47 10.36 -33.43
N ARG A 474 6.43 10.04 -34.21
CA ARG A 474 6.51 9.10 -35.34
C ARG A 474 7.40 9.67 -36.45
N LYS A 475 8.31 8.85 -36.98
CA LYS A 475 9.24 9.25 -38.06
C LYS A 475 8.47 9.77 -39.26
N ASN A 476 9.01 10.84 -39.86
CA ASN A 476 8.43 11.55 -41.00
C ASN A 476 7.05 12.20 -40.76
N PHE A 477 6.53 12.28 -39.53
CA PHE A 477 5.23 12.92 -39.23
C PHE A 477 5.10 14.31 -39.90
N ARG A 478 6.04 15.22 -39.61
CA ARG A 478 6.07 16.60 -40.16
C ARG A 478 6.27 16.67 -41.68
N ASN A 479 6.73 15.59 -42.31
CA ASN A 479 6.97 15.52 -43.75
C ASN A 479 5.71 15.16 -44.55
N HIS A 480 4.69 14.53 -43.92
CA HIS A 480 3.45 14.08 -44.57
C HIS A 480 2.33 15.14 -44.58
N HIS A 481 2.60 16.38 -44.14
CA HIS A 481 1.65 17.51 -44.05
C HIS A 481 1.12 18.05 -45.40
N ARG A 482 1.16 17.25 -46.48
CA ARG A 482 0.55 17.57 -47.78
C ARG A 482 -0.52 16.60 -48.23
N ASP A 483 -0.52 15.36 -47.74
CA ASP A 483 -1.37 14.29 -48.29
C ASP A 483 -2.48 13.85 -47.32
N PHE A 484 -2.50 14.36 -46.08
CA PHE A 484 -3.50 13.98 -45.06
C PHE A 484 -4.88 14.63 -45.21
N THR A 485 -5.11 15.46 -46.23
CA THR A 485 -6.41 16.13 -46.44
C THR A 485 -7.28 15.42 -47.48
N HIS A 486 -8.01 14.38 -47.05
CA HIS A 486 -9.45 14.14 -47.30
C HIS A 486 -9.87 12.66 -47.19
N GLU A 487 -9.02 11.69 -47.55
CA GLU A 487 -9.47 10.30 -47.70
C GLU A 487 -9.66 9.54 -46.36
N ASN A 488 -8.78 9.76 -45.39
CA ASN A 488 -8.77 8.97 -44.14
C ASN A 488 -9.82 9.37 -43.09
N VAL A 489 -10.62 10.41 -43.30
CA VAL A 489 -11.72 10.76 -42.36
C VAL A 489 -12.84 9.71 -42.46
N ILE A 490 -13.15 9.26 -43.67
CA ILE A 490 -14.24 8.31 -43.95
C ILE A 490 -13.91 6.91 -43.43
N ASN A 491 -12.69 6.42 -43.73
CA ASN A 491 -12.24 5.08 -43.31
C ASN A 491 -12.15 4.90 -41.78
N VAL A 492 -11.99 6.00 -41.01
CA VAL A 492 -11.94 5.93 -39.54
C VAL A 492 -13.36 5.84 -38.95
N GLU A 493 -14.32 6.61 -39.48
CA GLU A 493 -15.73 6.50 -39.07
C GLU A 493 -16.29 5.10 -39.38
N GLU A 494 -16.00 4.53 -40.56
CA GLU A 494 -16.42 3.17 -40.90
C GLU A 494 -15.80 2.09 -39.98
N HIS A 495 -14.52 2.22 -39.60
CA HIS A 495 -13.88 1.25 -38.70
C HIS A 495 -14.34 1.36 -37.24
N GLU A 496 -14.69 2.55 -36.74
CA GLU A 496 -15.30 2.68 -35.41
C GLU A 496 -16.71 2.07 -35.38
N ILE A 497 -17.51 2.23 -36.44
CA ILE A 497 -18.85 1.60 -36.56
C ILE A 497 -18.74 0.07 -36.57
N ILE A 498 -17.89 -0.50 -37.43
CA ILE A 498 -17.68 -1.96 -37.54
C ILE A 498 -17.15 -2.57 -36.22
N SER A 499 -16.48 -1.78 -35.39
CA SER A 499 -15.99 -2.20 -34.08
C SER A 499 -17.09 -2.28 -33.01
N GLN A 500 -18.20 -1.56 -33.17
CA GLN A 500 -19.31 -1.53 -32.19
C GLN A 500 -20.33 -2.66 -32.41
N GLU A 501 -20.56 -3.09 -33.67
CA GLU A 501 -21.52 -4.17 -33.97
C GLU A 501 -21.08 -5.56 -33.48
N LYS A 502 -19.78 -5.81 -33.32
CA LYS A 502 -19.23 -7.14 -32.96
C LYS A 502 -19.34 -7.53 -31.48
N THR A 503 -19.99 -6.71 -30.66
CA THR A 503 -20.15 -6.94 -29.21
C THR A 503 -21.56 -7.39 -28.78
N ILE A 504 -22.42 -7.75 -29.73
CA ILE A 504 -23.73 -8.37 -29.46
C ILE A 504 -23.61 -9.89 -29.64
N ILE A 505 -23.60 -10.64 -28.54
CA ILE A 505 -23.57 -12.11 -28.57
C ILE A 505 -24.96 -12.66 -28.90
N GLU A 506 -25.01 -13.67 -29.77
CA GLU A 506 -26.22 -14.33 -30.23
C GLU A 506 -26.98 -15.05 -29.10
N VAL A 507 -28.31 -14.92 -29.11
CA VAL A 507 -29.21 -15.79 -28.33
C VAL A 507 -29.83 -16.80 -29.28
N PRO A 508 -29.82 -18.13 -28.99
CA PRO A 508 -30.37 -19.13 -29.89
C PRO A 508 -31.87 -18.92 -30.17
N ASN A 509 -32.24 -18.87 -31.44
CA ASN A 509 -33.64 -18.75 -31.87
C ASN A 509 -34.45 -19.99 -31.43
N LEU A 510 -35.57 -19.76 -30.75
CA LEU A 510 -36.66 -20.74 -30.63
C LEU A 510 -37.79 -20.35 -31.58
N ILE A 511 -38.21 -21.28 -32.43
CA ILE A 511 -39.22 -21.03 -33.47
C ILE A 511 -40.61 -20.92 -32.83
N VAL A 512 -41.29 -19.79 -33.06
CA VAL A 512 -42.71 -19.63 -32.74
C VAL A 512 -43.54 -20.13 -33.92
N ILE A 513 -44.43 -21.09 -33.65
CA ILE A 513 -45.61 -21.37 -34.47
C ILE A 513 -46.82 -21.11 -33.59
N ASN A 514 -47.82 -20.43 -34.14
CA ASN A 514 -49.05 -20.10 -33.43
C ASN A 514 -49.83 -21.37 -33.07
N ASP A 515 -50.57 -21.35 -31.96
CA ASP A 515 -52.02 -21.23 -32.14
C ASP A 515 -52.71 -20.61 -30.92
N SER A 516 -53.94 -20.15 -31.12
CA SER A 516 -54.73 -19.51 -30.07
C SER A 516 -56.19 -19.93 -30.12
N ASP A 517 -56.68 -20.72 -29.15
CA ASP A 517 -58.08 -20.63 -28.75
C ASP A 517 -58.47 -21.27 -27.40
N LYS A 518 -59.45 -20.62 -26.76
CA LYS A 518 -60.59 -21.17 -25.98
C LYS A 518 -60.42 -22.25 -24.88
N SER A 519 -60.68 -21.77 -23.65
CA SER A 519 -61.89 -22.08 -22.83
C SER A 519 -61.95 -23.25 -21.83
N MET A 520 -62.30 -22.85 -20.59
CA MET A 520 -63.30 -23.42 -19.66
C MET A 520 -62.98 -24.61 -18.72
N ASN A 521 -63.32 -24.33 -17.44
CA ASN A 521 -63.99 -25.17 -16.43
C ASN A 521 -63.22 -26.19 -15.54
N GLU A 522 -63.33 -25.92 -14.23
CA GLU A 522 -63.83 -26.79 -13.14
C GLU A 522 -63.02 -28.00 -12.61
N ASN A 523 -62.55 -27.80 -11.36
CA ASN A 523 -62.82 -28.65 -10.17
C ASN A 523 -62.05 -29.97 -9.89
N ASP A 524 -62.28 -30.43 -8.65
CA ASP A 524 -62.09 -31.75 -8.01
C ASP A 524 -60.67 -32.28 -7.68
N GLU A 525 -60.28 -31.97 -6.44
CA GLU A 525 -59.98 -32.89 -5.31
C GLU A 525 -59.42 -34.34 -5.50
N THR A 526 -58.55 -34.69 -4.53
CA THR A 526 -58.32 -36.02 -3.90
C THR A 526 -57.49 -37.14 -4.58
N GLU A 527 -56.33 -37.41 -3.93
CA GLU A 527 -55.86 -38.70 -3.37
C GLU A 527 -55.37 -39.92 -4.22
N ASN A 528 -54.15 -40.37 -3.83
CA ASN A 528 -53.69 -41.75 -3.56
C ASN A 528 -53.67 -42.85 -4.65
N ILE A 529 -52.54 -43.59 -4.76
CA ILE A 529 -52.34 -44.98 -4.24
C ILE A 529 -50.97 -45.59 -4.69
N ASN A 530 -50.16 -45.99 -3.69
CA ASN A 530 -49.15 -47.09 -3.59
C ASN A 530 -48.13 -47.37 -4.74
N GLU A 531 -47.16 -48.30 -4.71
CA GLU A 531 -46.61 -49.32 -3.77
C GLU A 531 -45.12 -49.56 -4.20
N TYR A 532 -44.10 -50.08 -3.51
CA TYR A 532 -43.84 -50.91 -2.30
C TYR A 532 -42.87 -50.15 -1.32
N ILE A 533 -42.57 -50.49 -0.05
CA ILE A 533 -42.46 -51.74 0.75
C ILE A 533 -41.14 -52.50 0.54
N SER A 534 -40.09 -52.23 1.33
CA SER A 534 -39.79 -52.86 2.64
C SER A 534 -38.45 -52.31 3.22
N LYS A 535 -37.89 -52.62 4.41
CA LYS A 535 -38.19 -53.11 5.81
C LYS A 535 -36.79 -53.33 6.47
N ASP A 536 -36.46 -53.65 7.73
CA ASP A 536 -37.02 -53.85 9.11
C ASP A 536 -35.76 -53.99 10.04
N ILE A 537 -35.71 -54.09 11.38
CA ILE A 537 -36.46 -53.67 12.58
C ILE A 537 -35.48 -53.88 13.77
N MET A 538 -35.37 -52.98 14.78
CA MET A 538 -35.61 -53.16 16.24
C MET A 538 -34.56 -52.30 17.02
N ASN A 539 -34.72 -51.86 18.29
CA ASN A 539 -35.85 -51.27 19.03
C ASN A 539 -35.35 -50.64 20.36
N ASN A 540 -35.91 -49.47 20.72
CA ASN A 540 -36.37 -49.03 22.06
C ASN A 540 -35.68 -49.38 23.41
N SER A 541 -35.53 -48.31 24.21
CA SER A 541 -36.14 -48.05 25.55
C SER A 541 -35.36 -48.17 26.89
N ASN A 542 -35.47 -47.06 27.65
CA ASN A 542 -35.67 -46.89 29.12
C ASN A 542 -34.52 -46.95 30.17
N GLU A 543 -34.25 -45.74 30.72
CA GLU A 543 -34.32 -45.31 32.15
C GLU A 543 -33.31 -45.70 33.27
N ILE A 544 -33.00 -44.64 34.07
CA ILE A 544 -32.86 -44.57 35.56
C ILE A 544 -31.49 -44.85 36.27
N THR A 545 -31.01 -43.79 36.97
CA THR A 545 -29.99 -43.70 38.08
C THR A 545 -28.56 -44.25 37.82
N GLU A 546 -27.51 -43.97 38.60
CA GLU A 546 -27.37 -43.42 39.97
C GLU A 546 -26.02 -42.64 40.16
N GLU A 547 -25.84 -41.93 41.28
CA GLU A 547 -24.56 -41.32 41.72
C GLU A 547 -24.01 -42.10 42.94
N PRO A 548 -22.68 -42.13 43.21
CA PRO A 548 -22.21 -41.30 44.33
C PRO A 548 -20.75 -40.81 44.30
N THR A 549 -20.45 -39.89 45.22
CA THR A 549 -19.13 -39.29 45.55
C THR A 549 -18.23 -40.16 46.46
N LYS A 550 -16.91 -39.82 46.53
CA LYS A 550 -16.02 -39.68 47.75
C LYS A 550 -14.51 -39.95 47.46
N ILE A 551 -13.51 -39.59 48.30
CA ILE A 551 -13.21 -38.35 49.09
C ILE A 551 -11.77 -38.47 49.71
N TYR A 552 -10.93 -37.42 49.64
CA TYR A 552 -9.68 -37.16 50.44
C TYR A 552 -8.55 -38.25 50.32
N GLU A 553 -7.33 -38.14 50.87
CA GLU A 553 -6.74 -37.27 51.91
C GLU A 553 -5.25 -36.87 51.62
N GLU A 554 -4.44 -36.51 52.64
CA GLU A 554 -3.36 -35.49 52.54
C GLU A 554 -2.07 -35.81 53.35
N VAL A 555 -0.96 -35.08 53.08
CA VAL A 555 -0.05 -34.43 54.07
C VAL A 555 1.33 -35.05 54.54
N LYS A 556 2.30 -34.13 54.76
CA LYS A 556 3.58 -34.15 55.57
C LYS A 556 4.85 -34.87 55.01
N ILE A 557 6.12 -34.37 55.07
CA ILE A 557 6.97 -33.57 56.04
C ILE A 557 7.74 -34.49 57.02
N ASP A 558 9.04 -34.37 57.39
CA ASP A 558 10.22 -33.50 57.05
C ASP A 558 11.48 -33.98 57.87
N LYS A 559 12.63 -33.25 57.86
CA LYS A 559 13.83 -33.27 58.78
C LYS A 559 15.02 -34.18 58.38
N SER A 560 16.29 -33.73 58.30
CA SER A 560 17.28 -33.08 59.22
C SER A 560 18.06 -34.10 60.10
N GLU A 561 19.32 -33.95 60.57
CA GLU A 561 20.22 -32.79 60.82
C GLU A 561 21.71 -33.25 61.02
N ILE A 562 22.61 -32.40 61.58
CA ILE A 562 23.99 -32.68 62.11
C ILE A 562 25.09 -32.85 61.00
N ILE A 563 26.35 -32.33 60.97
CA ILE A 563 27.42 -31.77 61.90
C ILE A 563 28.50 -32.84 62.27
N GLU A 564 29.83 -32.62 62.44
CA GLU A 564 30.69 -31.42 62.62
C GLU A 564 31.94 -31.31 61.68
N GLU A 565 33.18 -31.18 62.19
CA GLU A 565 34.37 -30.57 61.51
C GLU A 565 35.74 -31.09 62.05
N VAL A 566 36.86 -30.44 61.66
CA VAL A 566 38.27 -30.46 62.15
C VAL A 566 39.29 -31.23 61.26
N GLN A 567 40.56 -30.80 61.33
CA GLN A 567 41.62 -30.96 60.33
C GLN A 567 42.61 -32.10 60.62
N GLU A 568 43.17 -32.72 59.57
CA GLU A 568 44.64 -32.82 59.39
C GLU A 568 45.08 -33.33 57.99
N LYS A 569 46.39 -33.26 57.72
CA LYS A 569 47.10 -33.79 56.54
C LYS A 569 48.52 -34.17 56.97
N PRO A 570 49.09 -35.32 56.56
CA PRO A 570 49.65 -35.35 55.19
C PRO A 570 49.67 -36.70 54.45
N LYS A 571 49.71 -36.60 53.11
CA LYS A 571 50.46 -37.45 52.16
C LYS A 571 50.48 -38.99 52.36
N ASP A 572 49.49 -39.68 51.77
CA ASP A 572 49.83 -40.79 50.85
C ASP A 572 48.76 -41.15 49.78
N ILE A 573 47.72 -40.32 49.62
CA ILE A 573 46.55 -40.60 48.75
C ILE A 573 46.82 -40.25 47.26
N GLN A 574 48.05 -39.89 46.88
CA GLN A 574 48.32 -39.13 45.64
C GLN A 574 48.51 -39.97 44.36
N LYS A 575 48.48 -41.31 44.42
CA LYS A 575 48.46 -42.18 43.24
C LYS A 575 47.04 -42.61 42.84
N ASP A 576 46.27 -43.23 43.73
CA ASP A 576 44.98 -43.85 43.36
C ASP A 576 43.85 -42.84 43.10
N PHE A 577 43.90 -41.64 43.69
CA PHE A 577 42.96 -40.58 43.31
C PHE A 577 43.15 -40.06 41.88
N LYS A 578 44.28 -40.39 41.22
CA LYS A 578 44.59 -39.94 39.86
C LYS A 578 43.93 -40.83 38.80
N SER A 579 43.98 -42.16 38.97
CA SER A 579 43.28 -43.13 38.12
C SER A 579 41.76 -42.97 38.25
N TYR A 580 41.24 -42.90 39.48
CA TYR A 580 39.79 -42.79 39.72
C TYR A 580 39.19 -41.47 39.16
N ARG A 581 39.95 -40.35 39.19
CA ARG A 581 39.57 -39.11 38.48
C ARG A 581 39.67 -39.23 36.96
N GLN A 582 40.64 -39.97 36.41
CA GLN A 582 40.74 -40.19 34.97
C GLN A 582 39.57 -41.03 34.44
N ASP A 583 39.13 -42.07 35.14
CA ASP A 583 37.98 -42.87 34.71
C ASP A 583 36.64 -42.17 34.92
N ARG A 584 36.46 -41.37 35.99
CA ARG A 584 35.31 -40.46 36.09
C ARG A 584 35.32 -39.41 34.97
N LYS A 585 36.48 -38.85 34.59
CA LYS A 585 36.58 -37.96 33.42
C LYS A 585 36.26 -38.69 32.12
N LYS A 586 36.81 -39.89 31.86
CA LYS A 586 36.50 -40.68 30.65
C LYS A 586 35.02 -40.99 30.55
N LYS A 587 34.37 -41.46 31.63
CA LYS A 587 32.91 -41.73 31.64
C LYS A 587 32.07 -40.47 31.49
N ALA A 588 32.46 -39.35 32.11
CA ALA A 588 31.78 -38.06 31.92
C ALA A 588 31.92 -37.53 30.48
N ILE A 589 33.13 -37.57 29.91
CA ILE A 589 33.40 -37.14 28.52
C ILE A 589 32.68 -38.04 27.53
N ALA A 590 32.67 -39.37 27.74
CA ALA A 590 31.91 -40.29 26.89
C ALA A 590 30.40 -40.04 26.98
N LYS A 591 29.87 -39.77 28.18
CA LYS A 591 28.46 -39.41 28.37
C LYS A 591 28.13 -38.11 27.63
N ILE A 592 28.90 -37.04 27.86
CA ILE A 592 28.75 -35.74 27.17
C ILE A 592 28.85 -35.91 25.65
N LYS A 593 29.86 -36.62 25.12
CA LYS A 593 30.02 -36.88 23.67
C LYS A 593 28.90 -37.76 23.08
N SER A 594 28.11 -38.45 23.91
CA SER A 594 26.90 -39.18 23.48
C SER A 594 25.62 -38.34 23.57
N GLU A 595 25.51 -37.44 24.54
CA GLU A 595 24.37 -36.53 24.70
C GLU A 595 24.43 -35.43 23.64
N THR A 596 25.62 -34.83 23.40
CA THR A 596 25.80 -33.87 22.29
C THR A 596 25.60 -34.52 20.92
N ARG A 597 25.99 -35.79 20.69
CA ARG A 597 25.68 -36.48 19.42
C ARG A 597 24.16 -36.59 19.21
N LYS A 598 23.38 -36.88 20.25
CA LYS A 598 21.91 -36.94 20.16
C LYS A 598 21.29 -35.57 19.91
N GLU A 599 21.74 -34.52 20.58
CA GLU A 599 21.21 -33.16 20.40
C GLU A 599 21.59 -32.55 19.04
N VAL A 600 22.81 -32.80 18.56
CA VAL A 600 23.25 -32.40 17.21
C VAL A 600 22.45 -33.15 16.15
N VAL A 601 22.24 -34.46 16.29
CA VAL A 601 21.38 -35.23 15.36
C VAL A 601 19.92 -34.76 15.40
N ALA A 602 19.39 -34.43 16.58
CA ALA A 602 18.03 -33.88 16.71
C ALA A 602 17.91 -32.52 16.00
N SER A 603 18.83 -31.59 16.25
CA SER A 603 18.85 -30.26 15.63
C SER A 603 19.08 -30.33 14.11
N ALA A 604 19.95 -31.24 13.64
CA ALA A 604 20.13 -31.51 12.22
C ALA A 604 18.83 -32.05 11.58
N LYS A 605 18.14 -32.99 12.24
CA LYS A 605 16.88 -33.60 11.76
C LYS A 605 15.71 -32.61 11.76
N GLU A 606 15.70 -31.64 12.67
CA GLU A 606 14.77 -30.52 12.70
C GLU A 606 15.03 -29.53 11.56
N LYS A 607 16.29 -29.08 11.38
CA LYS A 607 16.65 -28.17 10.27
C LYS A 607 16.48 -28.84 8.90
N LEU A 608 16.70 -30.16 8.80
CA LEU A 608 16.40 -30.94 7.59
C LEU A 608 14.88 -30.95 7.29
N ARG A 609 14.03 -31.05 8.32
CA ARG A 609 12.57 -30.91 8.16
C ARG A 609 12.16 -29.52 7.70
N GLU A 610 12.77 -28.44 8.20
CA GLU A 610 12.53 -27.10 7.67
C GLU A 610 12.93 -26.98 6.20
N ILE A 611 14.11 -27.47 5.83
CA ILE A 611 14.60 -27.44 4.44
C ILE A 611 13.68 -28.27 3.54
N MET A 612 13.22 -29.45 3.98
CA MET A 612 12.22 -30.25 3.24
C MET A 612 10.86 -29.57 3.16
N LYS A 613 10.44 -28.82 4.20
CA LYS A 613 9.19 -28.06 4.17
C LYS A 613 9.27 -26.92 3.16
N ARG A 614 10.39 -26.18 3.12
CA ARG A 614 10.67 -25.17 2.10
C ARG A 614 10.74 -25.77 0.69
N HIS A 615 11.45 -26.88 0.49
CA HIS A 615 11.48 -27.54 -0.83
C HIS A 615 10.11 -28.08 -1.25
N LYS A 616 9.26 -28.52 -0.31
CA LYS A 616 7.87 -28.87 -0.62
C LYS A 616 7.03 -27.64 -0.95
N GLN A 617 7.26 -26.49 -0.30
CA GLN A 617 6.61 -25.23 -0.65
C GLN A 617 7.04 -24.76 -2.05
N VAL A 618 8.34 -24.71 -2.34
CA VAL A 618 8.88 -24.36 -3.68
C VAL A 618 8.41 -25.36 -4.75
N ALA A 619 8.28 -26.65 -4.45
CA ALA A 619 7.72 -27.63 -5.38
C ALA A 619 6.20 -27.45 -5.60
N VAL A 620 5.46 -26.99 -4.58
CA VAL A 620 4.05 -26.61 -4.70
C VAL A 620 3.93 -25.32 -5.52
N GLU A 621 4.68 -24.27 -5.20
CA GLU A 621 4.77 -23.02 -5.98
C GLU A 621 5.15 -23.31 -7.44
N LEU A 622 6.12 -24.19 -7.71
CA LEU A 622 6.46 -24.61 -9.08
C LEU A 622 5.34 -25.41 -9.76
N SER A 623 4.53 -26.17 -9.02
CA SER A 623 3.37 -26.89 -9.60
C SER A 623 2.15 -25.99 -9.82
N GLU A 624 1.94 -25.00 -8.96
CA GLU A 624 0.87 -24.00 -9.07
C GLU A 624 1.22 -23.00 -10.18
N ASN A 625 2.48 -22.53 -10.25
CA ASN A 625 2.99 -21.76 -11.39
C ASN A 625 2.83 -22.54 -12.70
N LYS A 626 3.15 -23.84 -12.75
CA LYS A 626 3.00 -24.63 -13.98
C LYS A 626 1.54 -24.89 -14.39
N ILE A 627 0.56 -24.55 -13.54
CA ILE A 627 -0.87 -24.55 -13.85
C ILE A 627 -1.36 -23.12 -14.19
N GLN A 628 -0.68 -22.09 -13.69
CA GLN A 628 -0.91 -20.69 -14.04
C GLN A 628 -0.19 -20.24 -15.32
N ASP A 629 0.93 -20.86 -15.72
CA ASP A 629 1.67 -20.57 -16.96
C ASP A 629 0.84 -20.86 -18.23
N GLU A 630 -0.18 -21.72 -18.14
CA GLU A 630 -1.17 -21.92 -19.21
C GLU A 630 -2.34 -20.90 -19.17
N ASN A 631 -2.49 -20.11 -18.10
CA ASN A 631 -3.64 -19.22 -17.87
C ASN A 631 -3.34 -17.96 -17.01
N ALA A 632 -2.25 -17.23 -17.29
CA ALA A 632 -1.96 -15.94 -16.63
C ALA A 632 -1.28 -14.92 -17.56
N SER A 633 -1.88 -13.73 -17.67
CA SER A 633 -1.24 -12.54 -18.24
C SER A 633 -0.25 -11.91 -17.25
N ILE A 634 0.81 -11.28 -17.77
CA ILE A 634 1.88 -10.70 -16.96
C ILE A 634 1.37 -9.46 -16.21
N GLU A 635 1.14 -9.57 -14.90
CA GLU A 635 0.97 -8.40 -14.03
C GLU A 635 2.32 -7.70 -13.80
N ILE A 636 2.32 -6.37 -13.93
CA ILE A 636 3.50 -5.52 -13.71
C ILE A 636 3.17 -4.50 -12.61
N ASP A 637 3.78 -4.66 -11.43
CA ASP A 637 3.56 -3.75 -10.29
C ASP A 637 4.16 -2.36 -10.56
N GLY A 638 3.30 -1.41 -10.93
CA GLY A 638 3.66 -0.06 -11.38
C GLY A 638 3.66 1.03 -10.30
N ARG A 639 3.86 0.67 -9.02
CA ARG A 639 3.71 1.60 -7.87
C ARG A 639 4.74 2.72 -7.87
N GLY A 640 4.34 3.89 -8.39
CA GLY A 640 5.04 5.18 -8.26
C GLY A 640 4.93 5.79 -6.85
N ASP A 641 5.09 4.97 -5.82
CA ASP A 641 5.04 5.33 -4.40
C ASP A 641 6.40 5.77 -3.86
N ILE A 642 6.37 6.39 -2.67
CA ILE A 642 7.58 6.75 -1.93
C ILE A 642 8.06 5.48 -1.20
N PRO A 643 9.29 4.98 -1.43
CA PRO A 643 9.86 3.94 -0.58
C PRO A 643 9.95 4.47 0.86
N ASP A 644 9.39 3.73 1.84
CA ASP A 644 9.59 4.05 3.26
C ASP A 644 11.07 3.79 3.60
N ILE A 645 11.85 4.88 3.66
CA ILE A 645 13.31 4.81 3.81
C ILE A 645 13.68 4.43 5.25
N GLU A 646 13.99 3.15 5.46
CA GLU A 646 14.82 2.74 6.59
C GLU A 646 16.28 3.18 6.33
N ILE A 647 16.85 3.93 7.27
CA ILE A 647 18.25 4.38 7.17
C ILE A 647 19.10 3.41 7.99
N VAL A 648 19.58 2.35 7.34
CA VAL A 648 20.66 1.50 7.87
C VAL A 648 21.99 2.00 7.28
N PRO A 649 22.95 2.44 8.12
CA PRO A 649 24.25 2.92 7.65
C PRO A 649 25.26 1.77 7.55
N GLU A 650 25.28 1.07 6.41
CA GLU A 650 26.41 0.19 6.09
C GLU A 650 27.62 1.00 5.62
N VAL A 651 28.80 0.63 6.13
CA VAL A 651 30.08 1.27 5.85
C VAL A 651 31.03 0.20 5.32
N GLU A 652 31.14 0.10 4.01
CA GLU A 652 32.16 -0.72 3.36
C GLU A 652 33.23 0.16 2.72
N THR A 653 34.50 -0.17 3.00
CA THR A 653 35.68 0.51 2.47
C THR A 653 36.27 -0.30 1.33
N ALA A 654 35.89 0.03 0.10
CA ALA A 654 36.50 -0.54 -1.09
C ALA A 654 37.97 -0.07 -1.22
N ILE A 655 38.90 -1.02 -1.13
CA ILE A 655 40.31 -0.82 -1.50
C ILE A 655 40.42 -0.92 -3.03
N VAL A 656 41.24 -0.07 -3.62
CA VAL A 656 41.50 -0.06 -5.07
C VAL A 656 42.77 -0.83 -5.36
N GLU A 657 42.70 -1.80 -6.28
CA GLU A 657 43.84 -2.19 -7.10
C GLU A 657 43.44 -2.07 -8.58
N GLU A 658 44.18 -1.23 -9.31
CA GLU A 658 44.12 -1.18 -10.77
C GLU A 658 44.98 -2.31 -11.34
N ASN A 659 44.60 -2.88 -12.49
CA ASN A 659 45.58 -3.47 -13.40
C ASN A 659 45.16 -3.27 -14.86
N VAL A 660 46.16 -3.27 -15.75
CA VAL A 660 46.13 -2.49 -17.00
C VAL A 660 46.15 -3.38 -18.25
N LEU A 661 45.41 -2.93 -19.26
CA LEU A 661 45.47 -3.25 -20.70
C LEU A 661 46.48 -4.31 -21.17
N THR A 662 46.00 -5.30 -21.93
CA THR A 662 46.56 -5.53 -23.28
C THR A 662 45.59 -6.25 -24.22
N GLU A 663 45.65 -5.83 -25.49
CA GLU A 663 45.05 -6.39 -26.71
C GLU A 663 46.08 -6.07 -27.83
N PRO A 664 46.02 -6.67 -29.04
CA PRO A 664 45.36 -7.91 -29.48
C PRO A 664 46.37 -8.83 -30.23
N GLU A 665 45.92 -9.95 -30.82
CA GLU A 665 46.31 -10.32 -32.20
C GLU A 665 45.33 -11.29 -32.86
N GLN A 666 45.47 -11.52 -34.17
CA GLN A 666 44.49 -12.19 -35.05
C GLN A 666 44.99 -13.56 -35.57
N VAL A 667 44.11 -14.29 -36.28
CA VAL A 667 44.31 -14.84 -37.67
C VAL A 667 43.68 -16.24 -37.90
N ASN A 668 43.01 -16.39 -39.06
CA ASN A 668 42.55 -17.60 -39.79
C ASN A 668 41.37 -18.47 -39.28
N ASP A 669 40.24 -18.28 -39.98
CA ASP A 669 39.35 -19.33 -40.53
C ASP A 669 40.01 -19.92 -41.81
N PRO A 670 39.80 -21.19 -42.24
CA PRO A 670 38.65 -21.52 -43.14
C PRO A 670 38.07 -22.95 -43.04
N GLY A 671 36.77 -23.13 -43.33
CA GLY A 671 36.25 -24.43 -43.81
C GLY A 671 34.72 -24.64 -43.81
N GLN A 672 34.11 -24.74 -45.00
CA GLN A 672 32.69 -25.17 -45.20
C GLN A 672 32.59 -26.68 -45.46
N VAL A 673 31.39 -27.28 -45.33
CA VAL A 673 30.64 -28.05 -46.38
C VAL A 673 29.54 -28.99 -45.82
N ASN A 674 28.31 -28.78 -46.31
CA ASN A 674 27.12 -29.65 -46.54
C ASN A 674 26.49 -30.58 -45.45
N ASP A 675 25.21 -30.30 -45.19
CA ASP A 675 24.00 -31.12 -45.47
C ASP A 675 24.00 -32.67 -45.34
N SER A 676 23.07 -33.22 -44.55
CA SER A 676 21.79 -33.84 -45.05
C SER A 676 21.07 -34.74 -44.01
N GLU A 677 19.72 -34.70 -44.03
CA GLU A 677 18.67 -35.77 -43.86
C GLU A 677 18.88 -37.00 -42.92
N GLN A 678 17.89 -37.61 -42.25
CA GLN A 678 16.46 -37.32 -41.99
C GLN A 678 15.93 -38.21 -40.82
N VAL A 679 14.96 -37.71 -40.04
CA VAL A 679 13.80 -38.40 -39.39
C VAL A 679 13.97 -39.78 -38.71
N ASN A 680 13.74 -39.85 -37.39
CA ASN A 680 12.61 -40.59 -36.75
C ASN A 680 12.53 -40.33 -35.23
N ASP A 681 11.35 -40.50 -34.65
CA ASP A 681 11.03 -40.24 -33.23
C ASP A 681 11.40 -41.40 -32.27
N LEU A 682 11.67 -41.09 -30.99
CA LEU A 682 11.06 -41.68 -29.77
C LEU A 682 11.79 -41.25 -28.46
N ASP A 683 10.99 -40.83 -27.47
CA ASP A 683 11.18 -40.79 -26.00
C ASP A 683 12.59 -40.54 -25.36
N PRO A 684 12.90 -39.28 -24.96
CA PRO A 684 14.11 -38.94 -24.20
C PRO A 684 13.88 -38.96 -22.67
N ILE A 685 13.83 -40.15 -22.04
CA ILE A 685 13.75 -40.27 -20.57
C ILE A 685 14.97 -40.97 -19.92
N GLU A 686 15.63 -41.93 -20.58
CA GLU A 686 16.66 -42.76 -19.92
C GLU A 686 18.10 -42.19 -19.90
N ASN A 687 18.39 -41.10 -20.62
CA ASN A 687 19.77 -40.61 -20.80
C ASN A 687 20.26 -39.51 -19.82
N ILE A 688 19.49 -39.16 -18.77
CA ILE A 688 19.88 -38.13 -17.78
C ILE A 688 20.25 -38.75 -16.41
N VAL A 689 21.04 -39.83 -16.42
CA VAL A 689 21.39 -40.60 -15.21
C VAL A 689 22.91 -40.89 -15.04
N GLN A 690 23.76 -40.64 -16.06
CA GLN A 690 25.17 -41.08 -16.03
C GLN A 690 26.26 -39.99 -16.20
N SER A 691 25.94 -38.70 -16.10
CA SER A 691 26.95 -37.63 -16.20
C SER A 691 26.67 -36.41 -15.32
N THR A 692 26.77 -36.57 -13.98
CA THR A 692 26.82 -35.45 -13.02
C THR A 692 27.82 -35.72 -11.88
N ASP A 693 29.04 -35.21 -12.06
CA ASP A 693 29.92 -34.60 -11.06
C ASP A 693 30.13 -35.29 -9.70
N ALA A 694 31.02 -36.30 -9.70
CA ALA A 694 31.66 -36.77 -8.46
C ALA A 694 32.49 -35.70 -7.72
N ASN A 695 32.87 -34.60 -8.41
CA ASN A 695 33.66 -33.51 -7.82
C ASN A 695 32.81 -32.58 -6.93
N HIS A 696 31.64 -32.15 -7.39
CA HIS A 696 30.79 -31.20 -6.64
C HIS A 696 30.23 -31.79 -5.32
N THR A 697 30.18 -33.12 -5.17
CA THR A 697 29.83 -33.75 -3.89
C THR A 697 30.86 -33.53 -2.79
N ASN A 698 32.16 -33.47 -3.13
CA ASN A 698 33.22 -33.34 -2.12
C ASN A 698 33.37 -31.89 -1.61
N GLU A 699 33.30 -30.91 -2.52
CA GLU A 699 33.36 -29.48 -2.17
C GLU A 699 32.23 -29.08 -1.20
N ASN A 700 31.02 -29.62 -1.42
CA ASN A 700 29.89 -29.43 -0.50
C ASN A 700 30.11 -30.10 0.86
N LEU A 701 30.82 -31.22 0.93
CA LEU A 701 31.07 -31.93 2.20
C LEU A 701 31.97 -31.11 3.13
N ASP A 702 33.11 -30.63 2.63
CA ASP A 702 34.06 -29.85 3.42
C ASP A 702 33.47 -28.50 3.87
N ALA A 703 32.70 -27.82 2.99
CA ALA A 703 32.00 -26.59 3.36
C ALA A 703 31.00 -26.80 4.53
N ILE A 704 30.26 -27.92 4.52
CA ILE A 704 29.35 -28.29 5.62
C ILE A 704 30.14 -28.61 6.90
N VAL A 705 31.30 -29.28 6.81
CA VAL A 705 32.16 -29.57 7.97
C VAL A 705 32.69 -28.29 8.61
N GLU A 706 33.09 -27.28 7.82
CA GLU A 706 33.56 -26.01 8.37
C GLU A 706 32.44 -25.15 8.98
N GLU A 707 31.23 -25.12 8.39
CA GLU A 707 30.07 -24.45 9.03
C GLU A 707 29.68 -25.11 10.36
N VAL A 708 29.79 -26.45 10.47
CA VAL A 708 29.59 -27.19 11.73
C VAL A 708 30.67 -26.86 12.75
N ILE A 709 31.93 -26.78 12.33
CA ILE A 709 33.07 -26.37 13.19
C ILE A 709 32.85 -24.96 13.76
N ASN A 710 32.48 -23.99 12.93
CA ASN A 710 32.26 -22.61 13.36
C ASN A 710 31.18 -22.54 14.46
N ARG A 711 30.06 -23.26 14.30
CA ARG A 711 28.99 -23.29 15.33
C ARG A 711 29.35 -24.03 16.62
N LEU A 712 30.34 -24.94 16.59
CA LEU A 712 30.87 -25.56 17.82
C LEU A 712 31.75 -24.57 18.60
N ILE A 713 32.48 -23.69 17.91
CA ILE A 713 33.26 -22.60 18.52
C ILE A 713 32.29 -21.54 19.10
N GLU A 714 31.30 -21.07 18.34
CA GLU A 714 30.27 -20.12 18.82
C GLU A 714 29.57 -20.58 20.11
N ARG A 715 29.34 -21.89 20.25
CA ARG A 715 28.68 -22.51 21.41
C ARG A 715 29.64 -22.85 22.56
N LYS A 716 30.87 -22.35 22.55
CA LYS A 716 31.92 -22.57 23.57
C LYS A 716 32.23 -24.05 23.87
N VAL A 717 32.11 -24.91 22.85
CA VAL A 717 32.53 -26.32 22.94
C VAL A 717 34.07 -26.43 22.89
N TYR A 718 34.70 -25.46 22.23
CA TYR A 718 36.14 -25.19 22.26
C TYR A 718 36.39 -23.84 22.97
N ASP A 719 37.65 -23.52 23.30
CA ASP A 719 38.02 -22.27 23.97
C ASP A 719 37.79 -21.07 23.04
N ASP A 720 37.43 -19.91 23.59
CA ASP A 720 36.99 -18.68 22.88
C ASP A 720 38.08 -18.06 21.98
N LYS A 721 39.29 -18.64 21.98
CA LYS A 721 40.45 -18.21 21.18
C LYS A 721 40.84 -19.21 20.09
N THR A 722 40.14 -20.35 19.98
CA THR A 722 40.44 -21.41 19.00
C THR A 722 39.90 -21.00 17.64
N LYS A 723 40.75 -20.91 16.61
CA LYS A 723 40.28 -20.73 15.22
C LYS A 723 39.79 -22.07 14.64
N PRO A 724 39.02 -22.06 13.54
CA PRO A 724 38.63 -23.29 12.82
C PRO A 724 39.84 -24.13 12.37
N GLU A 725 40.92 -23.45 11.97
CA GLU A 725 42.22 -24.02 11.59
C GLU A 725 42.95 -24.70 12.76
N ASP A 726 42.73 -24.26 14.00
CA ASP A 726 43.43 -24.76 15.20
C ASP A 726 42.82 -26.08 15.75
N ILE A 727 41.71 -26.55 15.17
CA ILE A 727 41.05 -27.79 15.62
C ILE A 727 41.90 -29.01 15.24
N LYS A 728 42.07 -29.92 16.21
CA LYS A 728 42.81 -31.16 16.02
C LYS A 728 42.25 -31.99 14.85
N LEU A 729 43.16 -32.49 14.02
CA LEU A 729 42.83 -33.34 12.87
C LEU A 729 41.93 -34.54 13.24
N GLU A 730 42.16 -35.14 14.41
CA GLU A 730 41.33 -36.22 14.97
C GLU A 730 39.85 -35.84 15.18
N ASP A 731 39.59 -34.64 15.70
CA ASP A 731 38.22 -34.16 15.93
C ASP A 731 37.59 -33.64 14.62
N ARG A 732 38.36 -33.02 13.70
CA ARG A 732 37.87 -32.66 12.35
C ARG A 732 37.45 -33.91 11.56
N GLN A 733 38.25 -34.98 11.58
CA GLN A 733 37.90 -36.28 10.98
C GLN A 733 36.69 -36.93 11.66
N MET A 734 36.50 -36.75 12.97
CA MET A 734 35.31 -37.26 13.66
C MET A 734 34.04 -36.47 13.28
N ILE A 735 34.13 -35.14 13.11
CA ILE A 735 33.01 -34.31 12.62
C ILE A 735 32.66 -34.71 11.19
N GLN A 736 33.65 -34.84 10.31
CA GLN A 736 33.46 -35.30 8.93
C GLN A 736 32.72 -36.63 8.86
N LYS A 737 33.16 -37.66 9.59
CA LYS A 737 32.47 -38.96 9.63
C LYS A 737 31.03 -38.88 10.15
N ILE A 738 30.72 -37.96 11.06
CA ILE A 738 29.34 -37.74 11.53
C ILE A 738 28.48 -37.08 10.42
N VAL A 739 29.04 -36.15 9.64
CA VAL A 739 28.37 -35.56 8.47
C VAL A 739 28.12 -36.62 7.39
N GLU A 740 29.12 -37.44 7.08
CA GLU A 740 29.01 -38.57 6.14
C GLU A 740 27.95 -39.59 6.56
N GLU A 741 27.93 -40.01 7.84
CA GLU A 741 26.96 -40.97 8.40
C GLU A 741 25.52 -40.43 8.32
N VAL A 742 25.30 -39.15 8.61
CA VAL A 742 23.98 -38.49 8.53
C VAL A 742 23.52 -38.29 7.08
N LEU A 743 24.43 -38.03 6.15
CA LEU A 743 24.11 -37.97 4.72
C LEU A 743 23.77 -39.36 4.16
N ALA A 744 24.49 -40.41 4.57
CA ALA A 744 24.22 -41.79 4.19
C ALA A 744 22.85 -42.30 4.71
N GLU A 745 22.47 -41.97 5.95
CA GLU A 745 21.11 -42.26 6.46
C GLU A 745 20.02 -41.66 5.55
N LYS A 746 20.22 -40.42 5.07
CA LYS A 746 19.27 -39.71 4.21
C LYS A 746 19.10 -40.36 2.82
N ILE A 747 20.18 -40.91 2.25
CA ILE A 747 20.13 -41.63 0.96
C ILE A 747 19.32 -42.91 1.09
N ASN A 748 19.58 -43.71 2.14
CA ASN A 748 18.79 -44.91 2.42
C ASN A 748 17.31 -44.58 2.71
N TYR A 749 17.02 -43.47 3.40
CA TYR A 749 15.64 -43.04 3.67
C TYR A 749 14.83 -42.73 2.40
N LYS A 750 15.48 -42.22 1.33
CA LYS A 750 14.83 -42.01 0.02
C LYS A 750 14.48 -43.34 -0.66
N SER A 751 15.41 -44.29 -0.70
CA SER A 751 15.21 -45.60 -1.34
C SER A 751 14.11 -46.46 -0.69
N SER A 752 13.70 -46.13 0.54
CA SER A 752 12.62 -46.78 1.27
C SER A 752 11.26 -46.05 1.16
N SER A 753 11.17 -44.90 0.48
CA SER A 753 9.92 -44.18 0.22
C SER A 753 9.41 -44.32 -1.22
N GLU A 754 10.11 -45.09 -2.05
CA GLU A 754 9.85 -45.31 -3.48
C GLU A 754 9.65 -46.82 -3.78
N LYS A 755 9.03 -47.55 -2.83
CA LYS A 755 8.64 -48.97 -2.88
C LYS A 755 7.32 -49.21 -2.18
#